data_AF-A0A135LI83-F1
#
_entry.id   AF-A0A135LI83-F1
#
_cell.length_a   1.000
_cell.length_b   1.000
_cell.length_c   1.000
_cell.angle_alpha   90.00
_cell.angle_beta   90.00
_cell.angle_gamma   90.00
#
_symmetry.space_group_name_H-M   'P 1'
#
loop_
_entity.id
_entity.type
_entity.pdbx_description
1 polymer ?
#
loop_
_entity_poly.entity_id
_entity_poly.type
_entity_poly.pdbx_seq_one_letter_code
_entity_poly.pdbx_strand_id
1 'polypeptide(L)'
;MSSHDTRSLRQSKRMSVTALYLSMSAKDRDLEISDDLARAQKHLRDLKSRISSQSKKNFVLEKDVRYLDSRIALLIQNRMALEEQNEVASHLDDTADPQEGFFPNDERTQKYGNLLFLLQSEPRHIAHLCRLVSMAEIDSLLQTVMFTIYGNQYESREEHLLLTMFQSVLTYQFDNTPEYSSLLRQNTPVSRMMTTYTRRGPGQSYLKQVLADQINALIELRDVDLEINPLKVYESMIKQIEEETGSLPDYLARSVTAEDAADNAQVQAIIAPRLKMLTDIANGFITTIIDSVDEAPYGIRWICKQIRSLSRRKYPDAQDQTICTLIGGFFFLRFINPAIVTPRSYMLIDATPTDKPRRTLTLIAKMIQNLANKPSYAKEPYMASLQPFIQQNKERVNKFLLDLCEVQDFYESLEMDNYVALSKRDLELQITLNEMYVMHGLLEKHSGALAQDQYSHLSVLLQELGGAPPQVPRKENRTITVPLFSKWETALDDLTAALDITQEEVFFMEAKSTFVQILRSLPQNTSVARRPLRLDRIAEAAATLKNDAVMVRKGIRTMELLSQLQDMGVIDRSDEFSLLRDEVEQELVHLGSLKEKVLEETRKLEEVFATIRDHNAYLVGQLETYKSYLHNVRSQSEGKTRGGKTPKNQELGPYKFTHQQLEKEGVIRRSNVPENRRANIYFMFKSPLPGTFVISLHYKGRARGLLELDLKLDDLLEMQKDNLEDLDLEYVQFNVTKVLTLLNKRFARKKGW
;
A
#
# COMPACT_ATOMS: atom_id res chain seq x y z
N MET A 1 25.56 33.24 -18.10
CA MET A 1 24.87 31.99 -18.55
C MET A 1 25.54 31.58 -19.84
N SER A 2 26.24 30.44 -19.81
CA SER A 2 27.19 30.03 -20.85
C SER A 2 26.47 29.42 -22.05
N SER A 3 26.97 29.65 -23.26
CA SER A 3 26.47 29.07 -24.52
C SER A 3 26.46 27.53 -24.55
N HIS A 4 27.14 26.88 -23.59
CA HIS A 4 27.09 25.44 -23.38
C HIS A 4 25.73 24.94 -22.86
N ASP A 5 25.03 25.70 -22.01
CA ASP A 5 23.74 25.28 -21.45
C ASP A 5 22.66 25.26 -22.54
N THR A 6 22.68 26.23 -23.45
CA THR A 6 21.72 26.33 -24.56
C THR A 6 21.85 25.23 -25.61
N ARG A 7 23.06 24.67 -25.80
CA ARG A 7 23.29 23.54 -26.72
C ARG A 7 22.81 22.23 -26.12
N SER A 8 23.08 21.99 -24.84
CA SER A 8 22.58 20.82 -24.09
C SER A 8 21.05 20.80 -23.99
N LEU A 9 20.43 21.96 -23.75
CA LEU A 9 18.97 22.11 -23.71
C LEU A 9 18.30 21.85 -25.07
N ARG A 10 18.92 22.27 -26.19
CA ARG A 10 18.41 21.98 -27.54
C ARG A 10 18.59 20.51 -27.94
N GLN A 11 19.71 19.87 -27.55
CA GLN A 11 19.92 18.43 -27.76
C GLN A 11 18.93 17.58 -26.94
N SER A 12 18.68 17.95 -25.69
CA SER A 12 17.68 17.29 -24.83
C SER A 12 16.25 17.40 -25.38
N LYS A 13 15.86 18.59 -25.87
CA LYS A 13 14.56 18.76 -26.57
C LYS A 13 14.45 17.89 -27.82
N ARG A 14 15.50 17.82 -28.66
CA ARG A 14 15.47 16.99 -29.89
C ARG A 14 15.48 15.48 -29.60
N MET A 15 16.19 15.03 -28.57
CA MET A 15 16.15 13.63 -28.11
C MET A 15 14.76 13.23 -27.61
N SER A 16 14.13 14.07 -26.80
CA SER A 16 12.78 13.84 -26.27
C SER A 16 11.75 13.72 -27.41
N VAL A 17 11.87 14.57 -28.45
CA VAL A 17 10.95 14.55 -29.61
C VAL A 17 11.22 13.39 -30.57
N THR A 18 12.45 12.88 -30.66
CA THR A 18 12.74 11.66 -31.45
C THR A 18 12.08 10.42 -30.82
N ALA A 19 12.13 10.31 -29.49
CA ALA A 19 11.41 9.26 -28.75
C ALA A 19 9.88 9.43 -28.86
N LEU A 20 9.38 10.68 -28.83
CA LEU A 20 7.98 10.99 -29.13
C LEU A 20 7.58 10.53 -30.52
N TYR A 21 8.34 10.85 -31.56
CA TYR A 21 8.04 10.45 -32.94
C TYR A 21 8.02 8.92 -33.10
N LEU A 22 8.93 8.19 -32.46
CA LEU A 22 8.92 6.73 -32.41
C LEU A 22 7.66 6.18 -31.72
N SER A 23 7.17 6.85 -30.67
CA SER A 23 5.92 6.48 -29.99
C SER A 23 4.67 6.81 -30.81
N MET A 24 4.70 7.88 -31.63
CA MET A 24 3.61 8.31 -32.49
C MET A 24 3.52 7.52 -33.80
N SER A 25 4.67 7.14 -34.38
CA SER A 25 4.77 6.31 -35.58
C SER A 25 4.38 4.85 -35.34
N ALA A 26 4.10 4.47 -34.08
CA ALA A 26 3.48 3.20 -33.73
C ALA A 26 2.03 3.04 -34.27
N LYS A 27 1.47 4.09 -34.90
CA LYS A 27 0.24 4.02 -35.71
C LYS A 27 0.32 2.94 -36.81
N ASP A 28 1.51 2.61 -37.29
CA ASP A 28 1.71 1.50 -38.24
C ASP A 28 1.96 0.20 -37.46
N ARG A 29 0.89 -0.57 -37.20
CA ARG A 29 0.96 -1.94 -36.66
C ARG A 29 1.86 -2.89 -37.49
N ASP A 30 2.28 -2.48 -38.68
CA ASP A 30 3.14 -3.22 -39.60
C ASP A 30 4.66 -3.03 -39.37
N LEU A 31 5.07 -2.26 -38.35
CA LEU A 31 6.47 -1.81 -38.15
C LEU A 31 7.14 -2.29 -36.85
N GLU A 32 6.77 -3.44 -36.28
CA GLU A 32 7.54 -4.04 -35.18
C GLU A 32 8.93 -4.48 -35.69
N ILE A 33 9.94 -3.65 -35.44
CA ILE A 33 11.33 -4.04 -35.61
C ILE A 33 11.64 -5.10 -34.55
N SER A 34 11.73 -6.36 -34.98
CA SER A 34 12.12 -7.51 -34.15
C SER A 34 13.63 -7.49 -33.87
N ASP A 35 14.08 -6.44 -33.19
CA ASP A 35 15.45 -6.30 -32.70
C ASP A 35 15.52 -6.67 -31.21
N ASP A 36 16.70 -7.02 -30.72
CA ASP A 36 16.99 -7.42 -29.35
C ASP A 36 16.48 -6.41 -28.32
N LEU A 37 16.64 -5.10 -28.57
CA LEU A 37 16.15 -4.07 -27.66
C LEU A 37 14.62 -4.07 -27.58
N ALA A 38 13.92 -4.26 -28.71
CA ALA A 38 12.46 -4.34 -28.72
C ALA A 38 11.96 -5.59 -27.97
N ARG A 39 12.66 -6.74 -28.13
CA ARG A 39 12.39 -7.96 -27.35
C ARG A 39 12.62 -7.75 -25.86
N ALA A 40 13.72 -7.10 -25.48
CA ALA A 40 14.03 -6.79 -24.09
C ALA A 40 12.98 -5.84 -23.48
N GLN A 41 12.56 -4.79 -24.20
CA GLN A 41 11.52 -3.86 -23.76
C GLN A 41 10.14 -4.53 -23.64
N LYS A 42 9.77 -5.41 -24.59
CA LYS A 42 8.53 -6.20 -24.51
C LYS A 42 8.54 -7.10 -23.29
N HIS A 43 9.64 -7.82 -23.07
CA HIS A 43 9.80 -8.68 -21.91
C HIS A 43 9.71 -7.89 -20.60
N LEU A 44 10.37 -6.73 -20.51
CA LEU A 44 10.28 -5.83 -19.36
C LEU A 44 8.84 -5.36 -19.12
N ARG A 45 8.10 -5.00 -20.17
CA ARG A 45 6.69 -4.58 -20.07
C ARG A 45 5.79 -5.71 -19.56
N ASP A 46 5.95 -6.91 -20.11
CA ASP A 46 5.21 -8.10 -19.68
C ASP A 46 5.52 -8.45 -18.22
N LEU A 47 6.78 -8.34 -17.82
CA LEU A 47 7.22 -8.56 -16.43
C LEU A 47 6.59 -7.53 -15.48
N LYS A 48 6.60 -6.24 -15.83
CA LYS A 48 5.95 -5.17 -15.04
C LYS A 48 4.45 -5.45 -14.85
N SER A 49 3.74 -5.83 -15.92
CA SER A 49 2.32 -6.19 -15.87
C SER A 49 2.05 -7.39 -14.95
N ARG A 50 2.86 -8.45 -15.07
CA ARG A 50 2.78 -9.63 -14.19
C ARG A 50 3.03 -9.30 -12.72
N ILE A 51 4.01 -8.43 -12.43
CA ILE A 51 4.29 -7.98 -11.06
C ILE A 51 3.10 -7.21 -10.49
N SER A 52 2.50 -6.30 -11.26
CA SER A 52 1.32 -5.53 -10.83
C SER A 52 0.15 -6.46 -10.50
N SER A 53 -0.20 -7.37 -11.42
CA SER A 53 -1.27 -8.37 -11.22
C SER A 53 -1.02 -9.25 -9.98
N GLN A 54 0.19 -9.75 -9.81
CA GLN A 54 0.55 -10.58 -8.65
C GLN A 54 0.53 -9.77 -7.34
N SER A 55 0.98 -8.52 -7.36
CA SER A 55 0.95 -7.63 -6.19
C SER A 55 -0.48 -7.37 -5.74
N LYS A 56 -1.40 -7.15 -6.68
CA LYS A 56 -2.83 -7.00 -6.41
C LYS A 56 -3.42 -8.26 -5.76
N LYS A 57 -3.13 -9.45 -6.29
CA LYS A 57 -3.55 -10.73 -5.69
C LYS A 57 -3.05 -10.86 -4.24
N ASN A 58 -1.77 -10.55 -4.02
CA ASN A 58 -1.16 -10.64 -2.69
C ASN A 58 -1.81 -9.68 -1.69
N PHE A 59 -2.10 -8.45 -2.09
CA PHE A 59 -2.74 -7.48 -1.20
C PHE A 59 -4.12 -7.94 -0.73
N VAL A 60 -4.93 -8.50 -1.64
CA VAL A 60 -6.25 -9.07 -1.31
C VAL A 60 -6.09 -10.23 -0.33
N LEU A 61 -5.16 -11.15 -0.59
CA LEU A 61 -4.87 -12.26 0.31
C LEU A 61 -4.36 -11.76 1.67
N GLU A 62 -3.53 -10.73 1.73
CA GLU A 62 -3.05 -10.14 2.99
C GLU A 62 -4.19 -9.49 3.78
N LYS A 63 -5.15 -8.87 3.09
CA LYS A 63 -6.38 -8.35 3.73
C LYS A 63 -7.20 -9.49 4.31
N ASP A 64 -7.40 -10.56 3.54
CA ASP A 64 -8.17 -11.73 3.96
C ASP A 64 -7.48 -12.46 5.13
N VAL A 65 -6.16 -12.65 5.08
CA VAL A 65 -5.36 -13.20 6.18
C VAL A 65 -5.50 -12.32 7.43
N ARG A 66 -5.40 -10.99 7.33
CA ARG A 66 -5.60 -10.10 8.49
C ARG A 66 -7.01 -10.17 9.07
N TYR A 67 -8.02 -10.27 8.22
CA TYR A 67 -9.40 -10.46 8.65
C TYR A 67 -9.54 -11.77 9.44
N LEU A 68 -9.00 -12.86 8.91
CA LEU A 68 -8.98 -14.16 9.56
C LEU A 68 -8.16 -14.15 10.85
N ASP A 69 -7.00 -13.49 10.90
CA ASP A 69 -6.19 -13.32 12.10
C ASP A 69 -6.99 -12.66 13.23
N SER A 70 -7.67 -11.56 12.91
CA SER A 70 -8.51 -10.85 13.88
C SER A 70 -9.65 -11.72 14.36
N ARG A 71 -10.34 -12.43 13.44
CA ARG A 71 -11.50 -13.25 13.79
C ARG A 71 -11.06 -14.51 14.55
N ILE A 72 -9.97 -15.18 14.15
CA ILE A 72 -9.40 -16.34 14.85
C ILE A 72 -8.86 -15.95 16.23
N ALA A 73 -8.21 -14.79 16.37
CA ALA A 73 -7.80 -14.28 17.67
C ALA A 73 -9.03 -14.09 18.60
N LEU A 74 -10.11 -13.51 18.08
CA LEU A 74 -11.39 -13.39 18.80
C LEU A 74 -12.02 -14.77 19.10
N LEU A 75 -11.95 -15.72 18.17
CA LEU A 75 -12.43 -17.10 18.34
C LEU A 75 -11.67 -17.82 19.47
N ILE A 76 -10.35 -17.62 19.55
CA ILE A 76 -9.50 -18.17 20.62
C ILE A 76 -9.85 -17.53 21.96
N GLN A 77 -10.05 -16.20 21.98
CA GLN A 77 -10.29 -15.44 23.20
C GLN A 77 -11.69 -15.66 23.79
N ASN A 78 -12.71 -15.82 22.93
CA ASN A 78 -14.12 -15.92 23.34
C ASN A 78 -14.71 -17.33 23.27
N ARG A 79 -14.01 -18.34 22.73
CA ARG A 79 -14.45 -19.75 22.63
C ARG A 79 -15.96 -19.89 22.32
N MET A 80 -16.43 -19.48 21.15
CA MET A 80 -17.88 -19.52 20.87
C MET A 80 -18.33 -19.90 19.44
N ALA A 81 -19.62 -20.30 19.43
CA ALA A 81 -20.63 -20.59 18.41
C ALA A 81 -20.24 -21.20 17.03
N LEU A 82 -21.01 -22.22 16.63
CA LEU A 82 -20.89 -22.93 15.35
C LEU A 82 -21.18 -22.04 14.12
N GLU A 83 -21.93 -20.95 14.29
CA GLU A 83 -22.23 -19.99 13.21
C GLU A 83 -20.98 -19.16 12.83
N GLU A 84 -20.22 -18.66 13.81
CA GLU A 84 -18.95 -17.96 13.56
C GLU A 84 -17.93 -18.88 12.86
N GLN A 85 -17.93 -20.18 13.19
CA GLN A 85 -17.10 -21.17 12.49
C GLN A 85 -17.51 -21.35 11.03
N ASN A 86 -18.81 -21.29 10.73
CA ASN A 86 -19.33 -21.44 9.37
C ASN A 86 -19.12 -20.17 8.51
N GLU A 87 -19.17 -18.97 9.09
CA GLU A 87 -18.84 -17.72 8.38
C GLU A 87 -17.34 -17.64 8.02
N VAL A 88 -16.47 -18.03 8.95
CA VAL A 88 -15.02 -18.06 8.68
C VAL A 88 -14.69 -19.17 7.68
N ALA A 89 -15.39 -20.31 7.71
CA ALA A 89 -15.24 -21.38 6.73
C ALA A 89 -15.76 -20.99 5.33
N SER A 90 -16.91 -20.30 5.23
CA SER A 90 -17.43 -19.84 3.93
C SER A 90 -16.50 -18.80 3.28
N HIS A 91 -15.90 -17.91 4.08
CA HIS A 91 -14.89 -16.96 3.59
C HIS A 91 -13.60 -17.65 3.09
N LEU A 92 -13.31 -18.86 3.57
CA LEU A 92 -12.15 -19.66 3.16
C LEU A 92 -12.40 -20.48 1.89
N ASP A 93 -13.63 -20.91 1.63
CA ASP A 93 -14.03 -21.63 0.41
C ASP A 93 -14.12 -20.73 -0.83
N ASP A 94 -14.32 -19.42 -0.65
CA ASP A 94 -14.41 -18.42 -1.72
C ASP A 94 -13.06 -17.84 -2.19
N THR A 95 -11.93 -18.50 -1.88
CA THR A 95 -10.55 -18.08 -2.24
C THR A 95 -10.11 -18.51 -3.64
N ALA A 96 -11.04 -18.83 -4.54
CA ALA A 96 -10.74 -19.22 -5.92
C ALA A 96 -10.23 -18.04 -6.77
N ASP A 97 -9.37 -18.33 -7.75
CA ASP A 97 -8.82 -17.33 -8.68
C ASP A 97 -9.94 -16.50 -9.35
N PRO A 98 -9.74 -15.18 -9.52
CA PRO A 98 -10.72 -14.33 -10.17
C PRO A 98 -11.00 -14.82 -11.59
N GLN A 99 -12.26 -15.16 -11.88
CA GLN A 99 -12.68 -15.49 -13.25
C GLN A 99 -12.60 -14.23 -14.13
N GLU A 100 -11.94 -14.36 -15.28
CA GLU A 100 -12.04 -13.38 -16.35
C GLU A 100 -13.47 -13.33 -16.85
N GLY A 101 -14.02 -12.12 -16.94
CA GLY A 101 -15.40 -11.90 -17.35
C GLY A 101 -15.53 -10.76 -18.33
N PHE A 102 -16.61 -10.80 -19.10
CA PHE A 102 -17.04 -9.65 -19.89
C PHE A 102 -18.13 -8.90 -19.13
N PHE A 103 -18.11 -7.56 -19.18
CA PHE A 103 -19.19 -6.76 -18.60
C PHE A 103 -20.46 -6.96 -19.45
N PRO A 104 -21.65 -7.21 -18.86
CA PRO A 104 -22.83 -7.58 -19.63
C PRO A 104 -23.34 -6.50 -20.61
N ASN A 105 -22.89 -5.25 -20.47
CA ASN A 105 -23.44 -4.10 -21.18
C ASN A 105 -22.34 -3.13 -21.64
N ASP A 106 -22.07 -3.12 -22.95
CA ASP A 106 -20.96 -2.38 -23.56
C ASP A 106 -21.04 -0.85 -23.32
N GLU A 107 -22.25 -0.30 -23.25
CA GLU A 107 -22.47 1.13 -22.97
C GLU A 107 -22.02 1.54 -21.55
N ARG A 108 -22.26 0.68 -20.55
CA ARG A 108 -21.81 0.96 -19.18
C ARG A 108 -20.30 0.83 -19.05
N THR A 109 -19.70 -0.12 -19.76
CA THR A 109 -18.23 -0.25 -19.83
C THR A 109 -17.59 1.03 -20.33
N GLN A 110 -18.15 1.61 -21.39
CA GLN A 110 -17.69 2.89 -21.94
C GLN A 110 -17.84 4.06 -20.95
N LYS A 111 -18.98 4.14 -20.24
CA LYS A 111 -19.20 5.17 -19.20
C LYS A 111 -18.22 5.05 -18.03
N TYR A 112 -17.97 3.84 -17.54
CA TYR A 112 -16.98 3.59 -16.50
C TYR A 112 -15.55 3.84 -17.01
N GLY A 113 -15.25 3.52 -18.27
CA GLY A 113 -13.96 3.83 -18.89
C GLY A 113 -13.64 5.32 -18.88
N ASN A 114 -14.63 6.16 -19.20
CA ASN A 114 -14.50 7.61 -19.14
C ASN A 114 -14.35 8.13 -17.69
N LEU A 115 -15.11 7.58 -16.74
CA LEU A 115 -14.95 7.92 -15.32
C LEU A 115 -13.55 7.57 -14.80
N LEU A 116 -13.07 6.35 -15.08
CA LEU A 116 -11.75 5.89 -14.62
C LEU A 116 -10.62 6.67 -15.31
N PHE A 117 -10.78 7.04 -16.59
CA PHE A 117 -9.85 7.93 -17.28
C PHE A 117 -9.77 9.30 -16.61
N LEU A 118 -10.91 9.90 -16.25
CA LEU A 118 -10.93 11.18 -15.52
C LEU A 118 -10.25 11.06 -14.15
N LEU A 119 -10.54 9.99 -13.40
CA LEU A 119 -9.95 9.76 -12.08
C LEU A 119 -8.43 9.51 -12.14
N GLN A 120 -7.94 8.94 -13.23
CA GLN A 120 -6.51 8.73 -13.47
C GLN A 120 -5.83 10.03 -13.92
N SER A 121 -6.45 10.79 -14.82
CA SER A 121 -5.88 12.02 -15.39
C SER A 121 -5.97 13.22 -14.45
N GLU A 122 -6.96 13.24 -13.56
CA GLU A 122 -7.18 14.30 -12.58
C GLU A 122 -7.13 13.76 -11.13
N PRO A 123 -5.93 13.57 -10.55
CA PRO A 123 -5.78 12.96 -9.23
C PRO A 123 -6.40 13.78 -8.08
N ARG A 124 -6.77 15.04 -8.34
CA ARG A 124 -7.46 15.94 -7.41
C ARG A 124 -8.78 15.37 -6.87
N HIS A 125 -9.52 14.63 -7.69
CA HIS A 125 -10.82 14.08 -7.29
C HIS A 125 -10.63 12.97 -6.24
N ILE A 126 -9.70 12.06 -6.50
CA ILE A 126 -9.35 10.99 -5.55
C ILE A 126 -8.74 11.60 -4.27
N ALA A 127 -7.89 12.62 -4.41
CA ALA A 127 -7.33 13.33 -3.26
C ALA A 127 -8.40 13.99 -2.38
N HIS A 128 -9.47 14.53 -2.97
CA HIS A 128 -10.61 15.05 -2.21
C HIS A 128 -11.38 13.92 -1.53
N LEU A 129 -11.63 12.82 -2.24
CA LEU A 129 -12.34 11.65 -1.70
C LEU A 129 -11.60 11.05 -0.50
N CYS A 130 -10.28 10.85 -0.57
CA CYS A 130 -9.47 10.30 0.54
C CYS A 130 -9.56 11.13 1.84
N ARG A 131 -9.96 12.40 1.77
CA ARG A 131 -10.14 13.27 2.94
C ARG A 131 -11.51 13.15 3.59
N LEU A 132 -12.51 12.65 2.86
CA LEU A 132 -13.89 12.55 3.31
C LEU A 132 -14.26 11.16 3.85
N VAL A 133 -13.49 10.15 3.43
CA VAL A 133 -13.75 8.74 3.69
C VAL A 133 -13.37 8.35 5.13
N SER A 134 -14.14 7.43 5.71
CA SER A 134 -13.92 6.92 7.08
C SER A 134 -12.75 5.92 7.19
N MET A 135 -12.34 5.60 8.41
CA MET A 135 -11.34 4.54 8.68
C MET A 135 -11.79 3.15 8.19
N ALA A 136 -13.09 2.86 8.15
CA ALA A 136 -13.59 1.56 7.68
C ALA A 136 -13.50 1.43 6.15
N GLU A 137 -13.63 2.54 5.44
CA GLU A 137 -13.72 2.58 3.97
C GLU A 137 -12.36 2.82 3.29
N ILE A 138 -11.40 3.43 4.00
CA ILE A 138 -10.11 3.87 3.42
C ILE A 138 -9.32 2.71 2.82
N ASP A 139 -9.27 1.54 3.47
CA ASP A 139 -8.48 0.41 2.97
C ASP A 139 -9.02 -0.12 1.62
N SER A 140 -10.34 -0.06 1.42
CA SER A 140 -10.98 -0.44 0.14
C SER A 140 -10.71 0.59 -0.97
N LEU A 141 -10.76 1.88 -0.63
CA LEU A 141 -10.40 2.96 -1.54
C LEU A 141 -8.92 2.86 -1.95
N LEU A 142 -8.01 2.71 -0.98
CA LEU A 142 -6.57 2.62 -1.25
C LEU A 142 -6.21 1.38 -2.08
N GLN A 143 -6.93 0.27 -1.90
CA GLN A 143 -6.76 -0.91 -2.74
C GLN A 143 -7.00 -0.56 -4.22
N THR A 144 -8.13 0.09 -4.52
CA THR A 144 -8.48 0.44 -5.89
C THR A 144 -7.55 1.51 -6.46
N VAL A 145 -7.19 2.51 -5.66
CA VAL A 145 -6.34 3.62 -6.11
C VAL A 145 -4.89 3.18 -6.34
N MET A 146 -4.26 2.54 -5.36
CA MET A 146 -2.80 2.27 -5.39
C MET A 146 -2.40 1.01 -6.15
N PHE A 147 -3.32 0.05 -6.31
CA PHE A 147 -3.04 -1.25 -6.93
C PHE A 147 -3.86 -1.52 -8.19
N THR A 148 -4.88 -0.69 -8.49
CA THR A 148 -5.64 -0.79 -9.73
C THR A 148 -5.46 0.45 -10.60
N ILE A 149 -5.94 1.63 -10.19
CA ILE A 149 -5.90 2.86 -11.01
C ILE A 149 -4.47 3.35 -11.28
N TYR A 150 -3.62 3.32 -10.24
CA TYR A 150 -2.18 3.62 -10.31
C TYR A 150 -1.36 2.38 -9.95
N GLY A 151 -1.84 1.21 -10.36
CA GLY A 151 -1.27 -0.08 -9.98
C GLY A 151 0.10 -0.36 -10.59
N ASN A 152 0.40 0.23 -11.75
CA ASN A 152 1.67 0.02 -12.44
C ASN A 152 2.79 0.86 -11.82
N GLN A 153 3.27 0.43 -10.66
CA GLN A 153 4.32 1.09 -9.86
C GLN A 153 5.67 1.28 -10.56
N TYR A 154 5.85 0.74 -11.76
CA TYR A 154 7.08 0.85 -12.56
C TYR A 154 6.89 1.67 -13.85
N GLU A 155 5.72 2.27 -14.02
CA GLU A 155 5.45 3.26 -15.05
C GLU A 155 5.50 4.66 -14.45
N SER A 156 6.39 5.51 -14.98
CA SER A 156 6.66 6.86 -14.45
C SER A 156 5.38 7.70 -14.36
N ARG A 157 4.54 7.64 -15.39
CA ARG A 157 3.31 8.42 -15.46
C ARG A 157 2.35 8.10 -14.31
N GLU A 158 2.01 6.83 -14.11
CA GLU A 158 1.10 6.43 -13.03
C GLU A 158 1.68 6.75 -11.66
N GLU A 159 2.98 6.56 -11.47
CA GLU A 159 3.68 6.88 -10.23
C GLU A 159 3.65 8.39 -9.94
N HIS A 160 3.96 9.23 -10.93
CA HIS A 160 3.93 10.69 -10.81
C HIS A 160 2.51 11.23 -10.57
N LEU A 161 1.48 10.65 -11.20
CA LEU A 161 0.08 10.98 -10.94
C LEU A 161 -0.32 10.61 -9.50
N LEU A 162 0.09 9.44 -9.02
CA LEU A 162 -0.13 9.02 -7.64
C LEU A 162 0.58 9.96 -6.65
N LEU A 163 1.84 10.34 -6.92
CA LEU A 163 2.57 11.31 -6.09
C LEU A 163 1.90 12.70 -6.08
N THR A 164 1.33 13.13 -7.20
CA THR A 164 0.54 14.38 -7.28
C THR A 164 -0.71 14.31 -6.38
N MET A 165 -1.39 13.16 -6.36
CA MET A 165 -2.50 12.90 -5.43
C MET A 165 -2.03 12.98 -3.97
N PHE A 166 -0.90 12.36 -3.64
CA PHE A 166 -0.27 12.44 -2.32
C PHE A 166 0.01 13.88 -1.89
N GLN A 167 0.58 14.69 -2.77
CA GLN A 167 0.87 16.10 -2.49
C GLN A 167 -0.41 16.89 -2.17
N SER A 168 -1.49 16.68 -2.93
CA SER A 168 -2.78 17.35 -2.67
C SER A 168 -3.35 16.97 -1.30
N VAL A 169 -3.36 15.68 -0.96
CA VAL A 169 -3.84 15.19 0.34
C VAL A 169 -2.97 15.69 1.49
N LEU A 170 -1.65 15.65 1.35
CA LEU A 170 -0.71 16.12 2.36
C LEU A 170 -0.84 17.63 2.58
N THR A 171 -0.95 18.42 1.51
CA THR A 171 -1.13 19.88 1.60
C THR A 171 -2.35 20.21 2.45
N TYR A 172 -3.48 19.57 2.15
CA TYR A 172 -4.70 19.76 2.95
C TYR A 172 -4.52 19.34 4.41
N GLN A 173 -3.87 18.22 4.68
CA GLN A 173 -3.63 17.76 6.06
C GLN A 173 -2.77 18.77 6.82
N PHE A 174 -1.72 19.29 6.19
CA PHE A 174 -0.88 20.31 6.78
C PHE A 174 -1.67 21.57 7.06
N ASP A 175 -2.48 22.07 6.13
CA ASP A 175 -3.25 23.30 6.34
C ASP A 175 -4.27 23.18 7.49
N ASN A 176 -4.93 22.03 7.62
CA ASN A 176 -6.04 21.83 8.57
C ASN A 176 -5.63 21.25 9.94
N THR A 177 -4.40 20.78 10.14
CA THR A 177 -3.98 20.23 11.44
C THR A 177 -3.38 21.32 12.32
N PRO A 178 -4.01 21.76 13.42
CA PRO A 178 -3.52 22.88 14.22
C PRO A 178 -2.27 22.53 15.04
N GLU A 179 -2.15 21.27 15.47
CA GLU A 179 -1.10 20.87 16.40
C GLU A 179 0.07 20.16 15.71
N TYR A 180 1.27 20.68 15.95
CA TYR A 180 2.52 20.15 15.42
C TYR A 180 2.81 18.71 15.87
N SER A 181 2.51 18.40 17.13
CA SER A 181 2.87 17.12 17.77
C SER A 181 2.08 15.93 17.21
N SER A 182 0.87 16.17 16.71
CA SER A 182 -0.07 15.16 16.23
C SER A 182 -0.04 14.96 14.71
N LEU A 183 0.49 15.96 13.99
CA LEU A 183 0.63 15.96 12.54
C LEU A 183 1.48 14.78 12.08
N LEU A 184 0.94 13.99 11.15
CA LEU A 184 1.55 12.73 10.71
C LEU A 184 1.93 11.81 11.88
N ARG A 185 1.23 11.79 13.02
CA ARG A 185 1.38 10.74 14.04
C ARG A 185 0.08 10.02 14.32
N GLN A 186 -1.03 10.74 14.26
CA GLN A 186 -2.35 10.15 14.40
C GLN A 186 -2.67 9.14 13.29
N ASN A 187 -3.49 8.16 13.62
CA ASN A 187 -4.07 7.23 12.67
C ASN A 187 -5.21 7.93 11.93
N THR A 188 -4.86 8.57 10.81
CA THR A 188 -5.77 9.26 9.88
C THR A 188 -5.80 8.55 8.52
N PRO A 189 -6.78 8.85 7.63
CA PRO A 189 -6.82 8.24 6.29
C PRO A 189 -5.53 8.49 5.51
N VAL A 190 -4.97 9.70 5.67
CA VAL A 190 -3.70 10.10 5.06
C VAL A 190 -2.52 9.29 5.61
N SER A 191 -2.49 9.06 6.93
CA SER A 191 -1.44 8.23 7.54
C SER A 191 -1.50 6.78 7.09
N ARG A 192 -2.72 6.26 6.87
CA ARG A 192 -2.96 4.93 6.33
C ARG A 192 -2.52 4.85 4.88
N MET A 193 -2.86 5.86 4.08
CA MET A 193 -2.43 6.03 2.70
C MET A 193 -0.90 5.97 2.55
N MET A 194 -0.16 6.73 3.37
CA MET A 194 1.30 6.69 3.41
C MET A 194 1.86 5.30 3.76
N THR A 195 1.26 4.63 4.76
CA THR A 195 1.70 3.29 5.18
C THR A 195 1.44 2.23 4.11
N THR A 196 0.33 2.35 3.37
CA THR A 196 0.00 1.44 2.27
C THR A 196 0.95 1.66 1.09
N TYR A 197 1.30 2.91 0.79
CA TYR A 197 2.25 3.22 -0.28
C TYR A 197 3.64 2.63 -0.02
N THR A 198 4.15 2.71 1.22
CA THR A 198 5.45 2.13 1.56
C THR A 198 5.49 0.60 1.50
N ARG A 199 4.32 -0.05 1.43
CA ARG A 199 4.18 -1.52 1.26
C ARG A 199 4.16 -1.96 -0.21
N ARG A 200 4.20 -1.03 -1.16
CA ARG A 200 4.34 -1.32 -2.60
C ARG A 200 5.74 -1.90 -2.88
N GLY A 201 5.90 -2.51 -4.06
CA GLY A 201 7.09 -3.28 -4.45
C GLY A 201 8.43 -2.56 -4.22
N PRO A 202 8.59 -1.29 -4.65
CA PRO A 202 9.83 -0.55 -4.42
C PRO A 202 10.18 -0.38 -2.93
N GLY A 203 9.18 -0.08 -2.09
CA GLY A 203 9.36 0.06 -0.65
C GLY A 203 9.76 -1.25 0.02
N GLN A 204 9.13 -2.37 -0.36
CA GLN A 204 9.50 -3.68 0.18
C GLN A 204 10.90 -4.13 -0.25
N SER A 205 11.28 -3.86 -1.50
CA SER A 205 12.60 -4.20 -2.04
C SER A 205 13.70 -3.50 -1.25
N TYR A 206 13.50 -2.20 -0.98
CA TYR A 206 14.40 -1.43 -0.12
C TYR A 206 14.50 -2.01 1.30
N LEU A 207 13.38 -2.33 1.94
CA LEU A 207 13.40 -2.93 3.29
C LEU A 207 14.16 -4.27 3.31
N LYS A 208 13.99 -5.11 2.28
CA LYS A 208 14.71 -6.38 2.15
C LYS A 208 16.20 -6.15 2.01
N GLN A 209 16.62 -5.26 1.12
CA GLN A 209 18.03 -4.95 0.89
C GLN A 209 18.72 -4.34 2.12
N VAL A 210 18.02 -3.49 2.89
CA VAL A 210 18.63 -2.74 4.01
C VAL A 210 18.53 -3.47 5.34
N LEU A 211 17.44 -4.18 5.61
CA LEU A 211 17.15 -4.72 6.94
C LEU A 211 17.28 -6.24 7.04
N ALA A 212 17.13 -7.00 5.95
CA ALA A 212 17.02 -8.45 6.05
C ALA A 212 18.27 -9.08 6.69
N ASP A 213 19.47 -8.70 6.28
CA ASP A 213 20.71 -9.29 6.80
C ASP A 213 20.90 -9.01 8.30
N GLN A 214 20.65 -7.77 8.73
CA GLN A 214 20.76 -7.37 10.14
C GLN A 214 19.72 -8.08 11.03
N ILE A 215 18.51 -8.27 10.51
CA ILE A 215 17.44 -8.98 11.23
C ILE A 215 17.75 -10.47 11.31
N ASN A 216 18.22 -11.10 10.22
CA ASN A 216 18.59 -12.51 10.21
C ASN A 216 19.76 -12.80 11.17
N ALA A 217 20.81 -11.97 11.15
CA ALA A 217 21.93 -12.09 12.09
C ALA A 217 21.49 -12.02 13.56
N LEU A 218 20.50 -11.19 13.88
CA LEU A 218 19.94 -11.09 15.22
C LEU A 218 19.12 -12.34 15.59
N ILE A 219 18.35 -12.89 14.65
CA ILE A 219 17.51 -14.07 14.89
C ILE A 219 18.33 -15.34 15.10
N GLU A 220 19.54 -15.41 14.52
CA GLU A 220 20.49 -16.49 14.78
C GLU A 220 20.93 -16.54 16.26
N LEU A 221 20.89 -15.42 16.98
CA LEU A 221 21.19 -15.31 18.42
C LEU A 221 20.02 -15.81 19.30
N ARG A 222 19.57 -17.05 19.10
CA ARG A 222 18.34 -17.61 19.70
C ARG A 222 18.29 -17.55 21.24
N ASP A 223 19.44 -17.67 21.90
CA ASP A 223 19.53 -17.79 23.35
C ASP A 223 19.89 -16.51 24.11
N VAL A 224 20.28 -15.46 23.38
CA VAL A 224 20.72 -14.19 23.99
C VAL A 224 19.51 -13.38 24.45
N ASP A 225 19.44 -13.13 25.75
CA ASP A 225 18.43 -12.25 26.34
C ASP A 225 19.01 -10.84 26.54
N LEU A 226 18.48 -9.87 25.77
CA LEU A 226 18.83 -8.46 25.84
C LEU A 226 17.75 -7.62 26.52
N GLU A 227 16.91 -8.21 27.39
CA GLU A 227 15.99 -7.44 28.22
C GLU A 227 16.78 -6.53 29.19
N ILE A 228 16.45 -5.24 29.14
CA ILE A 228 17.07 -4.17 29.94
C ILE A 228 16.09 -3.56 30.95
N ASN A 229 14.84 -4.02 31.01
CA ASN A 229 13.88 -3.58 32.01
C ASN A 229 14.28 -4.17 33.40
N PRO A 230 14.66 -3.34 34.39
CA PRO A 230 15.16 -3.81 35.68
C PRO A 230 14.20 -4.73 36.41
N LEU A 231 12.90 -4.46 36.34
CA LEU A 231 11.88 -5.27 37.02
C LEU A 231 11.80 -6.68 36.43
N LYS A 232 11.84 -6.81 35.10
CA LYS A 232 11.82 -8.12 34.43
C LYS A 232 13.12 -8.90 34.61
N VAL A 233 14.26 -8.18 34.62
CA VAL A 233 15.57 -8.79 34.88
C VAL A 233 15.61 -9.31 36.31
N TYR A 234 15.12 -8.54 37.28
CA TYR A 234 15.00 -8.96 38.68
C TYR A 234 14.09 -10.20 38.84
N GLU A 235 12.92 -10.21 38.22
CA GLU A 235 12.01 -11.37 38.23
C GLU A 235 12.67 -12.63 37.64
N SER A 236 13.43 -12.47 36.55
CA SER A 236 14.13 -13.59 35.90
C SER A 236 15.30 -14.09 36.75
N MET A 237 16.05 -13.16 37.37
CA MET A 237 17.13 -13.47 38.30
C MET A 237 16.61 -14.25 39.50
N ILE A 238 15.49 -13.84 40.09
CA ILE A 238 14.87 -14.56 41.21
C ILE A 238 14.47 -15.98 40.80
N LYS A 239 13.81 -16.14 39.65
CA LYS A 239 13.41 -17.46 39.17
C LYS A 239 14.61 -18.38 38.99
N GLN A 240 15.70 -17.87 38.41
CA GLN A 240 16.94 -18.64 38.25
C GLN A 240 17.54 -19.02 39.61
N ILE A 241 17.60 -18.10 40.57
CA ILE A 241 18.10 -18.39 41.91
C ILE A 241 17.22 -19.44 42.61
N GLU A 242 15.89 -19.32 42.55
CA GLU A 242 14.97 -20.31 43.13
C GLU A 242 15.11 -21.69 42.46
N GLU A 243 15.32 -21.75 41.14
CA GLU A 243 15.55 -22.99 40.40
C GLU A 243 16.91 -23.63 40.76
N GLU A 244 17.96 -22.84 40.99
CA GLU A 244 19.31 -23.32 41.28
C GLU A 244 19.53 -23.68 42.77
N THR A 245 19.00 -22.86 43.68
CA THR A 245 19.23 -22.99 45.13
C THR A 245 18.05 -23.55 45.91
N GLY A 246 16.89 -23.74 45.27
CA GLY A 246 15.68 -24.34 45.86
C GLY A 246 15.00 -23.48 46.94
N SER A 247 15.59 -22.36 47.34
CA SER A 247 15.05 -21.42 48.31
C SER A 247 15.55 -20.00 48.00
N LEU A 248 14.75 -19.00 48.34
CA LEU A 248 15.05 -17.62 48.04
C LEU A 248 15.82 -17.01 49.24
N PRO A 249 16.99 -16.38 49.04
CA PRO A 249 17.76 -15.80 50.14
C PRO A 249 16.99 -14.73 50.92
N ASP A 250 17.12 -14.71 52.24
CA ASP A 250 16.35 -13.82 53.15
C ASP A 250 16.49 -12.30 52.84
N TYR A 251 17.53 -11.91 52.11
CA TYR A 251 17.79 -10.52 51.72
C TYR A 251 17.12 -10.09 50.39
N LEU A 252 16.52 -11.02 49.64
CA LEU A 252 15.83 -10.74 48.37
C LEU A 252 14.31 -10.86 48.54
N ALA A 253 13.57 -9.83 48.15
CA ALA A 253 12.12 -9.86 48.17
C ALA A 253 11.57 -10.40 46.83
N ARG A 254 10.53 -11.25 46.86
CA ARG A 254 9.91 -11.82 45.65
C ARG A 254 9.32 -10.80 44.69
N SER A 255 8.86 -9.67 45.21
CA SER A 255 8.29 -8.58 44.44
C SER A 255 8.86 -7.27 44.96
N VAL A 256 9.40 -6.46 44.06
CA VAL A 256 9.99 -5.16 44.35
C VAL A 256 9.41 -4.12 43.40
N THR A 257 9.55 -2.83 43.74
CA THR A 257 9.17 -1.77 42.81
C THR A 257 10.18 -1.68 41.66
N ALA A 258 9.82 -0.98 40.58
CA ALA A 258 10.73 -0.78 39.45
C ALA A 258 11.96 0.07 39.82
N GLU A 259 11.83 0.94 40.82
CA GLU A 259 12.92 1.77 41.36
C GLU A 259 13.88 0.92 42.18
N ASP A 260 13.36 0.11 43.12
CA ASP A 260 14.18 -0.81 43.92
C ASP A 260 14.92 -1.86 43.05
N ALA A 261 14.26 -2.34 41.99
CA ALA A 261 14.89 -3.25 41.02
C ALA A 261 16.01 -2.57 40.23
N ALA A 262 15.85 -1.27 39.94
CA ALA A 262 16.87 -0.49 39.24
C ALA A 262 18.07 -0.17 40.14
N ASP A 263 17.87 0.03 41.45
CA ASP A 263 18.96 0.30 42.39
C ASP A 263 19.74 -0.96 42.81
N ASN A 264 19.23 -2.15 42.50
CA ASN A 264 19.89 -3.41 42.82
C ASN A 264 21.20 -3.62 42.02
N ALA A 265 22.32 -3.74 42.74
CA ALA A 265 23.65 -3.89 42.15
C ALA A 265 23.82 -5.14 41.27
N GLN A 266 23.17 -6.27 41.61
CA GLN A 266 23.22 -7.49 40.81
C GLN A 266 22.46 -7.32 39.50
N VAL A 267 21.29 -6.67 39.54
CA VAL A 267 20.50 -6.36 38.34
C VAL A 267 21.28 -5.42 37.41
N GLN A 268 21.93 -4.39 37.95
CA GLN A 268 22.78 -3.47 37.18
C GLN A 268 23.97 -4.19 36.52
N ALA A 269 24.61 -5.11 37.24
CA ALA A 269 25.71 -5.92 36.70
C ALA A 269 25.26 -6.83 35.52
N ILE A 270 24.01 -7.29 35.53
CA ILE A 270 23.42 -8.08 34.42
C ILE A 270 23.03 -7.16 33.25
N ILE A 271 22.49 -5.97 33.53
CA ILE A 271 22.01 -5.03 32.49
C ILE A 271 23.18 -4.40 31.72
N ALA A 272 24.29 -4.05 32.38
CA ALA A 272 25.42 -3.35 31.75
C ALA A 272 25.95 -4.02 30.46
N PRO A 273 26.28 -5.34 30.43
CA PRO A 273 26.73 -6.00 29.20
C PRO A 273 25.60 -6.12 28.15
N ARG A 274 24.34 -6.35 28.57
CA ARG A 274 23.18 -6.41 27.67
C ARG A 274 22.96 -5.07 26.97
N LEU A 275 23.07 -3.97 27.72
CA LEU A 275 22.91 -2.61 27.23
C LEU A 275 23.97 -2.28 26.18
N LYS A 276 25.22 -2.67 26.43
CA LYS A 276 26.32 -2.49 25.46
C LYS A 276 26.04 -3.24 24.16
N MET A 277 25.73 -4.54 24.25
CA MET A 277 25.43 -5.36 23.07
C MET A 277 24.20 -4.83 22.30
N LEU A 278 23.15 -4.42 23.00
CA LEU A 278 21.95 -3.82 22.39
C LEU A 278 22.28 -2.51 21.66
N THR A 279 23.15 -1.68 22.25
CA THR A 279 23.61 -0.42 21.64
C THR A 279 24.45 -0.67 20.40
N ASP A 280 25.35 -1.66 20.43
CA ASP A 280 26.19 -2.04 19.29
C ASP A 280 25.33 -2.55 18.12
N ILE A 281 24.35 -3.41 18.40
CA ILE A 281 23.40 -3.89 17.39
C ILE A 281 22.59 -2.72 16.82
N ALA A 282 22.02 -1.86 17.66
CA ALA A 282 21.24 -0.70 17.20
C ALA A 282 22.06 0.27 16.34
N ASN A 283 23.34 0.47 16.67
CA ASN A 283 24.27 1.25 15.86
C ASN A 283 24.54 0.61 14.49
N GLY A 284 24.61 -0.73 14.43
CA GLY A 284 24.67 -1.48 13.17
C GLY A 284 23.48 -1.16 12.27
N PHE A 285 22.26 -1.31 12.78
CA PHE A 285 21.02 -0.96 12.04
C PHE A 285 21.04 0.49 11.54
N ILE A 286 21.35 1.46 12.40
CA ILE A 286 21.36 2.88 12.03
C ILE A 286 22.41 3.17 10.95
N THR A 287 23.60 2.58 11.05
CA THR A 287 24.67 2.79 10.07
C THR A 287 24.26 2.24 8.71
N THR A 288 23.74 1.00 8.65
CA THR A 288 23.23 0.42 7.40
C THR A 288 22.11 1.25 6.78
N ILE A 289 21.17 1.76 7.59
CA ILE A 289 20.09 2.63 7.08
C ILE A 289 20.65 3.93 6.51
N ILE A 290 21.58 4.59 7.21
CA ILE A 290 22.17 5.87 6.77
C ILE A 290 22.95 5.70 5.46
N ASP A 291 23.73 4.63 5.35
CA ASP A 291 24.57 4.36 4.17
C ASP A 291 23.75 3.95 2.93
N SER A 292 22.48 3.59 3.12
CA SER A 292 21.55 3.16 2.05
C SER A 292 20.71 4.27 1.42
N VAL A 293 21.08 5.55 1.60
CA VAL A 293 20.28 6.70 1.13
C VAL A 293 20.01 6.69 -0.38
N ASP A 294 20.96 6.21 -1.18
CA ASP A 294 20.85 6.16 -2.64
C ASP A 294 19.96 5.02 -3.15
N GLU A 295 19.78 3.99 -2.33
CA GLU A 295 18.90 2.85 -2.61
C GLU A 295 17.42 3.18 -2.28
N ALA A 296 17.17 4.27 -1.56
CA ALA A 296 15.83 4.66 -1.15
C ALA A 296 14.96 5.02 -2.39
N PRO A 297 13.76 4.42 -2.54
CA PRO A 297 12.93 4.65 -3.72
C PRO A 297 12.55 6.12 -3.92
N TYR A 298 12.56 6.56 -5.18
CA TYR A 298 12.26 7.95 -5.57
C TYR A 298 10.99 8.50 -4.90
N GLY A 299 9.87 7.79 -4.99
CA GLY A 299 8.61 8.32 -4.46
C GLY A 299 8.57 8.40 -2.93
N ILE A 300 9.30 7.55 -2.20
CA ILE A 300 9.47 7.69 -0.73
C ILE A 300 10.30 8.93 -0.41
N ARG A 301 11.40 9.14 -1.12
CA ARG A 301 12.25 10.34 -0.99
C ARG A 301 11.47 11.60 -1.34
N TRP A 302 10.64 11.55 -2.38
CA TRP A 302 9.80 12.67 -2.80
C TRP A 302 8.72 12.99 -1.78
N ILE A 303 8.05 12.00 -1.18
CA ILE A 303 7.12 12.24 -0.07
C ILE A 303 7.84 12.91 1.11
N CYS A 304 9.06 12.49 1.44
CA CYS A 304 9.89 13.15 2.47
C CYS A 304 10.18 14.61 2.10
N LYS A 305 10.55 14.89 0.85
CA LYS A 305 10.72 16.25 0.31
C LYS A 305 9.45 17.08 0.46
N GLN A 306 8.28 16.52 0.16
CA GLN A 306 7.00 17.23 0.31
C GLN A 306 6.68 17.52 1.78
N ILE A 307 6.89 16.55 2.69
CA ILE A 307 6.74 16.75 4.14
C ILE A 307 7.66 17.90 4.60
N ARG A 308 8.92 17.93 4.15
CA ARG A 308 9.88 19.00 4.45
C ARG A 308 9.39 20.36 3.95
N SER A 309 8.97 20.45 2.69
CA SER A 309 8.51 21.68 2.05
C SER A 309 7.26 22.25 2.75
N LEU A 310 6.25 21.40 2.98
CA LEU A 310 5.01 21.78 3.66
C LEU A 310 5.26 22.18 5.12
N SER A 311 6.20 21.51 5.80
CA SER A 311 6.60 21.87 7.17
C SER A 311 7.22 23.26 7.21
N ARG A 312 8.13 23.59 6.29
CA ARG A 312 8.75 24.93 6.20
C ARG A 312 7.75 26.01 5.82
N ARG A 313 6.80 25.69 4.95
CA ARG A 313 5.73 26.63 4.56
C ARG A 313 4.81 26.94 5.74
N LYS A 314 4.40 25.94 6.51
CA LYS A 314 3.50 26.11 7.64
C LYS A 314 4.21 26.70 8.87
N TYR A 315 5.48 26.35 9.07
CA TYR A 315 6.29 26.79 10.21
C TYR A 315 7.64 27.35 9.72
N PRO A 316 7.68 28.59 9.19
CA PRO A 316 8.90 29.19 8.65
C PRO A 316 10.05 29.30 9.65
N ASP A 317 9.72 29.51 10.93
CA ASP A 317 10.68 29.66 12.03
C ASP A 317 11.06 28.32 12.71
N ALA A 318 10.53 27.19 12.21
CA ALA A 318 10.85 25.89 12.80
C ALA A 318 12.30 25.49 12.49
N GLN A 319 13.02 25.06 13.53
CA GLN A 319 14.36 24.50 13.37
C GLN A 319 14.34 23.21 12.53
N ASP A 320 15.42 22.94 11.81
CA ASP A 320 15.57 21.72 10.98
C ASP A 320 15.32 20.44 11.78
N GLN A 321 15.71 20.40 13.05
CA GLN A 321 15.48 19.26 13.93
C GLN A 321 13.98 18.97 14.14
N THR A 322 13.17 20.03 14.20
CA THR A 322 11.72 19.94 14.30
C THR A 322 11.21 19.30 13.01
N ILE A 323 11.59 19.82 11.85
CA ILE A 323 11.21 19.27 10.54
C ILE A 323 11.64 17.80 10.37
N CYS A 324 12.85 17.44 10.78
CA CYS A 324 13.34 16.06 10.80
C CYS A 324 12.46 15.13 11.63
N THR A 325 11.84 15.63 12.70
CA THR A 325 10.91 14.84 13.53
C THR A 325 9.63 14.46 12.76
N LEU A 326 9.14 15.29 11.84
CA LEU A 326 7.98 14.95 10.98
C LEU A 326 8.38 13.96 9.88
N ILE A 327 9.53 14.16 9.26
CA ILE A 327 10.07 13.24 8.25
C ILE A 327 10.31 11.86 8.90
N GLY A 328 10.93 11.82 10.08
CA GLY A 328 11.13 10.60 10.86
C GLY A 328 9.83 9.94 11.32
N GLY A 329 8.76 10.72 11.51
CA GLY A 329 7.41 10.21 11.76
C GLY A 329 6.78 9.48 10.56
N PHE A 330 7.25 9.74 9.34
CA PHE A 330 6.91 8.93 8.18
C PHE A 330 7.92 7.80 7.98
N PHE A 331 9.21 8.15 7.82
CA PHE A 331 10.25 7.20 7.44
C PHE A 331 10.53 6.14 8.51
N PHE A 332 10.78 6.53 9.76
CA PHE A 332 11.06 5.53 10.80
C PHE A 332 9.78 4.89 11.34
N LEU A 333 8.79 5.71 11.75
CA LEU A 333 7.61 5.20 12.44
C LEU A 333 6.68 4.37 11.55
N ARG A 334 6.50 4.72 10.28
CA ARG A 334 5.54 4.04 9.39
C ARG A 334 6.16 3.09 8.38
N PHE A 335 7.45 3.25 8.10
CA PHE A 335 8.13 2.44 7.10
C PHE A 335 9.14 1.47 7.72
N ILE A 336 10.18 1.96 8.39
CA ILE A 336 11.26 1.10 8.94
C ILE A 336 10.83 0.29 10.16
N ASN A 337 10.32 0.94 11.20
CA ASN A 337 10.05 0.29 12.50
C ASN A 337 9.02 -0.84 12.43
N PRO A 338 7.91 -0.72 11.68
CA PRO A 338 6.99 -1.84 11.49
C PRO A 338 7.69 -3.07 10.88
N ALA A 339 8.63 -2.86 9.97
CA ALA A 339 9.39 -3.94 9.34
C ALA A 339 10.37 -4.61 10.31
N ILE A 340 10.98 -3.85 11.23
CA ILE A 340 11.85 -4.39 12.29
C ILE A 340 11.05 -5.18 13.33
N VAL A 341 9.86 -4.71 13.73
CA VAL A 341 9.06 -5.35 14.79
C VAL A 341 8.34 -6.60 14.28
N THR A 342 7.85 -6.57 13.04
CA THR A 342 7.13 -7.70 12.42
C THR A 342 7.79 -8.15 11.12
N PRO A 343 9.06 -8.61 11.15
CA PRO A 343 9.84 -8.89 9.94
C PRO A 343 9.22 -9.95 9.03
N ARG A 344 8.51 -10.93 9.61
CA ARG A 344 7.80 -11.97 8.85
C ARG A 344 6.69 -11.37 7.97
N SER A 345 5.92 -10.41 8.49
CA SER A 345 4.85 -9.74 7.72
C SER A 345 5.39 -8.87 6.59
N TYR A 346 6.68 -8.50 6.63
CA TYR A 346 7.38 -7.77 5.59
C TYR A 346 8.31 -8.67 4.75
N MET A 347 8.22 -9.99 4.91
CA MET A 347 9.05 -11.00 4.21
C MET A 347 10.56 -10.78 4.33
N LEU A 348 11.01 -10.24 5.47
CA LEU A 348 12.43 -10.10 5.74
C LEU A 348 13.04 -11.42 6.23
N ILE A 349 12.20 -12.37 6.66
CA ILE A 349 12.56 -13.65 7.27
C ILE A 349 11.53 -14.73 6.96
N ASP A 350 11.97 -15.99 6.98
CA ASP A 350 11.10 -17.15 6.67
C ASP A 350 10.34 -17.68 7.89
N ALA A 351 10.99 -17.70 9.06
CA ALA A 351 10.44 -18.26 10.29
C ALA A 351 10.04 -17.16 11.29
N THR A 352 9.03 -17.44 12.13
CA THR A 352 8.69 -16.49 13.20
C THR A 352 9.79 -16.48 14.26
N PRO A 353 10.32 -15.33 14.68
CA PRO A 353 11.35 -15.27 15.70
C PRO A 353 10.83 -15.83 17.03
N THR A 354 11.71 -16.49 17.77
CA THR A 354 11.47 -16.86 19.17
C THR A 354 11.29 -15.60 20.03
N ASP A 355 10.78 -15.77 21.25
CA ASP A 355 10.37 -14.63 22.09
C ASP A 355 11.52 -13.65 22.40
N LYS A 356 12.74 -14.15 22.63
CA LYS A 356 13.92 -13.33 22.95
C LYS A 356 14.38 -12.44 21.78
N PRO A 357 14.67 -12.94 20.56
CA PRO A 357 14.93 -12.10 19.38
C PRO A 357 13.80 -11.14 19.06
N ARG A 358 12.53 -11.57 19.16
CA ARG A 358 11.37 -10.69 18.92
C ARG A 358 11.34 -9.51 19.89
N ARG A 359 11.61 -9.77 21.17
CA ARG A 359 11.70 -8.73 22.19
C ARG A 359 12.86 -7.77 21.90
N THR A 360 14.01 -8.29 21.49
CA THR A 360 15.19 -7.49 21.12
C THR A 360 14.91 -6.58 19.92
N LEU A 361 14.31 -7.11 18.84
CA LEU A 361 13.88 -6.32 17.68
C LEU A 361 12.92 -5.19 18.09
N THR A 362 12.01 -5.47 19.03
CA THR A 362 11.11 -4.44 19.57
C THR A 362 11.88 -3.35 20.32
N LEU A 363 12.92 -3.70 21.09
CA LEU A 363 13.77 -2.72 21.77
C LEU A 363 14.55 -1.87 20.77
N ILE A 364 15.12 -2.47 19.72
CA ILE A 364 15.82 -1.75 18.64
C ILE A 364 14.88 -0.77 17.95
N ALA A 365 13.68 -1.20 17.55
CA ALA A 365 12.70 -0.31 16.93
C ALA A 365 12.32 0.86 17.85
N LYS A 366 12.20 0.64 19.17
CA LYS A 366 11.99 1.71 20.15
C LYS A 366 13.18 2.67 20.25
N MET A 367 14.41 2.15 20.22
CA MET A 367 15.63 2.98 20.22
C MET A 367 15.69 3.89 18.99
N ILE A 368 15.46 3.32 17.81
CA ILE A 368 15.40 4.07 16.54
C ILE A 368 14.25 5.08 16.58
N GLN A 369 13.09 4.71 17.11
CA GLN A 369 11.95 5.63 17.23
C GLN A 369 12.22 6.79 18.18
N ASN A 370 12.92 6.54 19.30
CA ASN A 370 13.33 7.55 20.26
C ASN A 370 14.42 8.47 19.71
N LEU A 371 15.24 7.98 18.78
CA LEU A 371 16.22 8.78 18.05
C LEU A 371 15.55 9.72 17.03
N ALA A 372 14.53 9.23 16.32
CA ALA A 372 13.76 10.01 15.35
C ALA A 372 12.80 11.03 16.01
N ASN A 373 12.47 10.84 17.29
CA ASN A 373 11.57 11.69 18.06
C ASN A 373 12.31 12.46 19.17
N LYS A 374 11.61 13.38 19.84
CA LYS A 374 12.03 13.83 21.17
C LYS A 374 11.64 12.75 22.19
N PRO A 375 12.60 12.03 22.81
CA PRO A 375 12.27 10.95 23.75
C PRO A 375 11.53 11.50 24.98
N SER A 376 10.50 10.78 25.43
CA SER A 376 9.82 11.03 26.71
C SER A 376 9.95 9.78 27.57
N TYR A 377 10.75 9.85 28.62
CA TYR A 377 11.02 8.73 29.52
C TYR A 377 9.94 8.56 30.60
N ALA A 378 8.85 9.34 30.55
CA ALA A 378 7.78 9.31 31.55
C ALA A 378 7.06 7.95 31.62
N LYS A 379 7.00 7.20 30.52
CA LYS A 379 6.35 5.88 30.46
C LYS A 379 7.31 4.71 30.64
N GLU A 380 8.59 4.90 30.31
CA GLU A 380 9.62 3.85 30.36
C GLU A 380 10.94 4.43 30.90
N PRO A 381 11.06 4.66 32.23
CA PRO A 381 12.21 5.32 32.82
C PRO A 381 13.54 4.61 32.55
N TYR A 382 13.51 3.28 32.48
CA TYR A 382 14.69 2.45 32.21
C TYR A 382 15.38 2.76 30.86
N MET A 383 14.63 3.30 29.88
CA MET A 383 15.17 3.70 28.58
C MET A 383 16.06 4.95 28.66
N ALA A 384 16.08 5.68 29.79
CA ALA A 384 16.97 6.81 29.99
C ALA A 384 18.46 6.41 29.93
N SER A 385 18.79 5.16 30.27
CA SER A 385 20.14 4.58 30.13
C SER A 385 20.66 4.61 28.68
N LEU A 386 19.78 4.74 27.69
CA LEU A 386 20.11 4.80 26.25
C LEU A 386 20.32 6.23 25.73
N GLN A 387 20.25 7.24 26.60
CA GLN A 387 20.49 8.63 26.20
C GLN A 387 21.84 8.86 25.49
N PRO A 388 22.97 8.21 25.88
CA PRO A 388 24.24 8.36 25.16
C PRO A 388 24.15 7.92 23.68
N PHE A 389 23.46 6.82 23.40
CA PHE A 389 23.21 6.35 22.03
C PHE A 389 22.44 7.39 21.20
N ILE A 390 21.44 8.03 21.81
CA ILE A 390 20.65 9.08 21.14
C ILE A 390 21.53 10.29 20.85
N GLN A 391 22.30 10.77 21.82
CA GLN A 391 23.17 11.93 21.65
C GLN A 391 24.20 11.72 20.53
N GLN A 392 24.80 10.52 20.46
CA GLN A 392 25.80 10.18 19.45
C GLN A 392 25.26 10.13 18.02
N ASN A 393 24.02 9.66 17.84
CA ASN A 393 23.46 9.41 16.49
C ASN A 393 22.52 10.49 15.97
N LYS A 394 22.07 11.42 16.82
CA LYS A 394 21.04 12.40 16.47
C LYS A 394 21.41 13.26 15.28
N GLU A 395 22.64 13.79 15.25
CA GLU A 395 23.10 14.64 14.14
C GLU A 395 23.24 13.85 12.84
N ARG A 396 23.76 12.61 12.92
CA ARG A 396 23.89 11.70 11.77
C ARG A 396 22.53 11.40 11.14
N VAL A 397 21.53 11.06 11.96
CA VAL A 397 20.17 10.76 11.49
C VAL A 397 19.48 12.01 10.94
N ASN A 398 19.63 13.17 11.57
CA ASN A 398 19.05 14.41 11.03
C ASN A 398 19.64 14.74 9.65
N LYS A 399 20.96 14.61 9.50
CA LYS A 399 21.62 14.79 8.20
C LYS A 399 21.07 13.81 7.16
N PHE A 400 21.00 12.52 7.49
CA PHE A 400 20.41 11.51 6.62
C PHE A 400 18.96 11.86 6.19
N LEU A 401 18.10 12.30 7.11
CA LEU A 401 16.72 12.68 6.80
C LEU A 401 16.63 13.90 5.87
N LEU A 402 17.58 14.84 5.98
CA LEU A 402 17.67 15.98 5.07
C LEU A 402 18.17 15.55 3.67
N ASP A 403 19.21 14.70 3.62
CA ASP A 403 19.78 14.16 2.38
C ASP A 403 18.73 13.31 1.61
N LEU A 404 17.88 12.58 2.35
CA LEU A 404 16.76 11.81 1.79
C LEU A 404 15.79 12.70 0.97
N CYS A 405 15.66 13.97 1.35
CA CYS A 405 14.76 14.92 0.70
C CYS A 405 15.35 15.58 -0.56
N GLU A 406 16.63 15.36 -0.87
CA GLU A 406 17.29 15.92 -2.05
C GLU A 406 16.95 15.08 -3.29
N VAL A 407 15.82 15.41 -3.92
CA VAL A 407 15.34 14.77 -5.16
C VAL A 407 14.75 15.79 -6.13
N GLN A 408 14.93 15.52 -7.43
CA GLN A 408 14.40 16.35 -8.51
C GLN A 408 12.87 16.24 -8.60
N ASP A 409 12.24 17.32 -9.07
CA ASP A 409 10.80 17.32 -9.37
C ASP A 409 10.52 16.65 -10.73
N PHE A 410 9.32 16.12 -10.88
CA PHE A 410 8.91 15.34 -12.04
C PHE A 410 7.90 16.07 -12.96
N TYR A 411 7.52 17.32 -12.65
CA TYR A 411 6.42 18.00 -13.34
C TYR A 411 6.62 18.10 -14.85
N GLU A 412 7.83 18.48 -15.30
CA GLU A 412 8.15 18.55 -16.73
C GLU A 412 8.04 17.19 -17.43
N SER A 413 8.52 16.12 -16.78
CA SER A 413 8.38 14.76 -17.32
C SER A 413 6.93 14.28 -17.33
N LEU A 414 6.13 14.65 -16.34
CA LEU A 414 4.73 14.28 -16.25
C LEU A 414 3.88 15.00 -17.31
N GLU A 415 4.15 16.28 -17.58
CA GLU A 415 3.51 17.01 -18.67
C GLU A 415 3.75 16.29 -20.01
N MET A 416 5.01 15.92 -20.28
CA MET A 416 5.36 15.18 -21.47
C MET A 416 4.67 13.80 -21.55
N ASP A 417 4.69 13.04 -20.45
CA ASP A 417 4.05 11.73 -20.36
C ASP A 417 2.53 11.82 -20.59
N ASN A 418 1.88 12.91 -20.17
CA ASN A 418 0.46 13.15 -20.41
C ASN A 418 0.17 13.42 -21.88
N TYR A 419 0.98 14.22 -22.58
CA TYR A 419 0.83 14.41 -24.02
C TYR A 419 0.99 13.09 -24.80
N VAL A 420 1.96 12.27 -24.40
CA VAL A 420 2.15 10.93 -24.99
C VAL A 420 0.94 10.04 -24.75
N ALA A 421 0.40 10.04 -23.53
CA ALA A 421 -0.76 9.23 -23.20
C ALA A 421 -2.00 9.62 -24.02
N LEU A 422 -2.24 10.91 -24.25
CA LEU A 422 -3.34 11.39 -25.09
C LEU A 422 -3.20 10.97 -26.57
N SER A 423 -1.97 10.69 -27.01
CA SER A 423 -1.70 10.16 -28.36
C SER A 423 -1.90 8.64 -28.47
N LYS A 424 -1.84 7.90 -27.34
CA LYS A 424 -2.06 6.44 -27.30
C LYS A 424 -3.56 6.16 -27.40
N ARG A 425 -3.99 5.54 -28.50
CA ARG A 425 -5.41 5.21 -28.75
C ARG A 425 -5.92 4.00 -27.96
N ASP A 426 -5.03 3.20 -27.37
CA ASP A 426 -5.35 1.94 -26.70
C ASP A 426 -4.93 1.96 -25.20
N LEU A 427 -5.54 2.84 -24.39
CA LEU A 427 -5.40 2.79 -22.92
C LEU A 427 -6.44 1.83 -22.34
N GLU A 428 -6.01 0.85 -21.55
CA GLU A 428 -6.90 -0.15 -20.94
C GLU A 428 -6.58 -0.35 -19.46
N LEU A 429 -7.60 -0.60 -18.65
CA LEU A 429 -7.46 -0.84 -17.21
C LEU A 429 -8.16 -2.14 -16.80
N GLN A 430 -7.45 -3.00 -16.08
CA GLN A 430 -8.00 -4.23 -15.50
C GLN A 430 -8.51 -3.98 -14.08
N ILE A 431 -9.84 -4.01 -13.90
CA ILE A 431 -10.51 -3.71 -12.63
C ILE A 431 -11.56 -4.78 -12.32
N THR A 432 -11.81 -5.08 -11.04
CA THR A 432 -12.91 -5.98 -10.66
C THR A 432 -14.23 -5.22 -10.53
N LEU A 433 -15.36 -5.92 -10.71
CA LEU A 433 -16.69 -5.31 -10.58
C LEU A 433 -16.88 -4.63 -9.21
N ASN A 434 -16.46 -5.28 -8.14
CA ASN A 434 -16.61 -4.73 -6.79
C ASN A 434 -15.71 -3.51 -6.53
N GLU A 435 -14.49 -3.48 -7.07
CA GLU A 435 -13.63 -2.28 -6.98
C GLU A 435 -14.30 -1.10 -7.69
N MET A 436 -14.82 -1.33 -8.89
CA MET A 436 -15.52 -0.30 -9.66
C MET A 436 -16.80 0.20 -8.95
N TYR A 437 -17.62 -0.71 -8.42
CA TYR A 437 -18.85 -0.34 -7.72
C TYR A 437 -18.59 0.35 -6.38
N VAL A 438 -17.55 -0.06 -5.63
CA VAL A 438 -17.15 0.63 -4.40
C VAL A 438 -16.67 2.04 -4.72
N MET A 439 -15.83 2.21 -5.74
CA MET A 439 -15.39 3.54 -6.16
C MET A 439 -16.58 4.42 -6.55
N HIS A 440 -17.52 3.88 -7.32
CA HIS A 440 -18.72 4.59 -7.71
C HIS A 440 -19.57 4.97 -6.48
N GLY A 441 -19.84 4.03 -5.58
CA GLY A 441 -20.64 4.30 -4.37
C GLY A 441 -19.99 5.33 -3.45
N LEU A 442 -18.65 5.33 -3.32
CA LEU A 442 -17.92 6.35 -2.56
C LEU A 442 -18.00 7.73 -3.20
N LEU A 443 -17.89 7.81 -4.53
CA LEU A 443 -18.04 9.06 -5.29
C LEU A 443 -19.47 9.60 -5.20
N GLU A 444 -20.48 8.73 -5.30
CA GLU A 444 -21.89 9.09 -5.16
C GLU A 444 -22.20 9.62 -3.75
N LYS A 445 -21.78 8.89 -2.71
CA LYS A 445 -21.95 9.27 -1.29
C LYS A 445 -21.38 10.65 -0.98
N HIS A 446 -20.25 11.00 -1.59
CA HIS A 446 -19.55 12.27 -1.35
C HIS A 446 -19.68 13.28 -2.50
N SER A 447 -20.61 13.05 -3.43
CA SER A 447 -20.81 13.86 -4.63
C SER A 447 -21.01 15.35 -4.33
N GLY A 448 -21.79 15.68 -3.30
CA GLY A 448 -22.05 17.07 -2.91
C GLY A 448 -20.80 17.86 -2.47
N ALA A 449 -19.77 17.18 -1.97
CA ALA A 449 -18.50 17.82 -1.62
C ALA A 449 -17.50 17.79 -2.78
N LEU A 450 -17.51 16.72 -3.58
CA LEU A 450 -16.61 16.48 -4.72
C LEU A 450 -16.94 17.34 -5.95
N ALA A 451 -18.22 17.56 -6.20
CA ALA A 451 -18.76 18.24 -7.37
C ALA A 451 -19.59 19.46 -6.96
N GLN A 452 -18.93 20.45 -6.36
CA GLN A 452 -19.57 21.72 -6.00
C GLN A 452 -20.09 22.48 -7.23
N ASP A 453 -19.43 22.27 -8.38
CA ASP A 453 -19.86 22.80 -9.68
C ASP A 453 -20.65 21.73 -10.45
N GLN A 454 -21.91 22.06 -10.77
CA GLN A 454 -22.84 21.20 -11.51
C GLN A 454 -22.34 20.88 -12.93
N TYR A 455 -21.45 21.72 -13.46
CA TYR A 455 -20.86 21.54 -14.80
C TYR A 455 -19.48 20.86 -14.78
N SER A 456 -19.01 20.42 -13.60
CA SER A 456 -17.77 19.66 -13.52
C SER A 456 -17.84 18.35 -14.30
N HIS A 457 -16.74 17.94 -14.93
CA HIS A 457 -16.65 16.68 -15.68
C HIS A 457 -17.11 15.47 -14.84
N LEU A 458 -16.74 15.45 -13.55
CA LEU A 458 -17.16 14.40 -12.61
C LEU A 458 -18.68 14.36 -12.40
N SER A 459 -19.33 15.52 -12.23
CA SER A 459 -20.79 15.60 -12.04
C SER A 459 -21.55 15.04 -13.23
N VAL A 460 -21.12 15.40 -14.44
CA VAL A 460 -21.74 14.93 -15.69
C VAL A 460 -21.64 13.41 -15.81
N LEU A 461 -20.47 12.82 -15.54
CA LEU A 461 -20.31 11.35 -15.61
C LEU A 461 -21.13 10.63 -14.57
N LEU A 462 -21.15 11.11 -13.32
CA LEU A 462 -21.94 10.50 -12.26
C LEU A 462 -23.45 10.55 -12.60
N GLN A 463 -23.92 11.65 -13.20
CA GLN A 463 -25.31 11.75 -13.66
C GLN A 463 -25.62 10.77 -14.81
N GLU A 464 -24.69 10.57 -15.76
CA GLU A 464 -24.84 9.62 -16.87
C GLU A 464 -24.77 8.14 -16.42
N LEU A 465 -24.04 7.85 -15.34
CA LEU A 465 -23.89 6.53 -14.73
C LEU A 465 -25.09 6.11 -13.88
N GLY A 466 -25.78 7.07 -13.26
CA GLY A 466 -26.89 6.82 -12.34
C GLY A 466 -26.41 6.27 -10.99
N GLY A 467 -27.30 5.61 -10.25
CA GLY A 467 -26.98 5.09 -8.90
C GLY A 467 -25.99 3.92 -8.92
N ALA A 468 -25.10 3.87 -7.93
CA ALA A 468 -24.11 2.82 -7.81
C ALA A 468 -24.74 1.44 -7.56
N PRO A 469 -24.38 0.40 -8.34
CA PRO A 469 -24.83 -0.96 -8.08
C PRO A 469 -24.29 -1.49 -6.73
N PRO A 470 -25.01 -2.38 -6.03
CA PRO A 470 -24.48 -3.06 -4.86
C PRO A 470 -23.33 -4.00 -5.25
N GLN A 471 -22.45 -4.28 -4.28
CA GLN A 471 -21.40 -5.26 -4.47
C GLN A 471 -21.97 -6.65 -4.80
N VAL A 472 -21.31 -7.34 -5.72
CA VAL A 472 -21.67 -8.70 -6.10
C VAL A 472 -20.95 -9.72 -5.21
N PRO A 473 -21.53 -10.92 -4.99
CA PRO A 473 -20.86 -12.00 -4.29
C PRO A 473 -19.47 -12.30 -4.89
N ARG A 474 -18.52 -12.79 -4.08
CA ARG A 474 -17.13 -13.06 -4.53
C ARG A 474 -17.07 -13.94 -5.79
N LYS A 475 -17.97 -14.92 -5.92
CA LYS A 475 -18.08 -15.81 -7.10
C LYS A 475 -18.45 -15.09 -8.40
N GLU A 476 -19.14 -13.96 -8.29
CA GLU A 476 -19.57 -13.13 -9.42
C GLU A 476 -18.65 -11.92 -9.64
N ASN A 477 -17.69 -11.68 -8.74
CA ASN A 477 -16.75 -10.58 -8.83
C ASN A 477 -15.65 -10.84 -9.86
N ARG A 478 -16.00 -10.70 -11.14
CA ARG A 478 -15.10 -10.93 -12.27
C ARG A 478 -14.15 -9.75 -12.48
N THR A 479 -12.97 -10.05 -13.02
CA THR A 479 -12.04 -9.02 -13.53
C THR A 479 -12.44 -8.67 -14.95
N ILE A 480 -12.59 -7.38 -15.23
CA ILE A 480 -12.94 -6.83 -16.54
C ILE A 480 -11.82 -5.91 -17.04
N THR A 481 -11.62 -5.89 -18.35
CA THR A 481 -10.75 -4.91 -19.02
C THR A 481 -11.61 -3.78 -19.54
N VAL A 482 -11.31 -2.55 -19.11
CA VAL A 482 -12.07 -1.36 -19.47
C VAL A 482 -11.19 -0.45 -20.33
N PRO A 483 -11.60 -0.12 -21.57
CA PRO A 483 -10.89 0.88 -22.37
C PRO A 483 -11.09 2.26 -21.76
N LEU A 484 -10.01 2.98 -21.57
CA LEU A 484 -9.98 4.33 -21.01
C LEU A 484 -9.91 5.35 -22.14
N PHE A 485 -10.85 6.29 -22.15
CA PHE A 485 -10.85 7.38 -23.12
C PHE A 485 -11.54 8.62 -22.53
N SER A 486 -11.18 9.79 -23.04
CA SER A 486 -11.82 11.05 -22.67
C SER A 486 -12.97 11.37 -23.62
N LYS A 487 -14.07 11.91 -23.10
CA LYS A 487 -15.15 12.50 -23.91
C LYS A 487 -14.87 13.95 -24.31
N TRP A 488 -13.99 14.63 -23.58
CA TRP A 488 -13.72 16.06 -23.77
C TRP A 488 -12.39 16.33 -24.45
N GLU A 489 -11.40 15.47 -24.22
CA GLU A 489 -10.11 15.59 -24.89
C GLU A 489 -10.19 14.86 -26.23
N THR A 490 -10.02 15.61 -27.31
CA THR A 490 -9.83 15.02 -28.62
C THR A 490 -8.42 14.44 -28.66
N ALA A 491 -8.27 13.20 -29.15
CA ALA A 491 -6.94 12.67 -29.43
C ALA A 491 -6.21 13.69 -30.32
N LEU A 492 -5.03 14.16 -29.89
CA LEU A 492 -4.22 15.05 -30.70
C LEU A 492 -3.81 14.30 -31.96
N ASP A 493 -4.51 14.56 -33.07
CA ASP A 493 -4.16 13.97 -34.36
C ASP A 493 -2.84 14.56 -34.90
N ASP A 494 -2.45 15.75 -34.43
CA ASP A 494 -1.23 16.44 -34.84
C ASP A 494 -0.46 17.08 -33.67
N LEU A 495 0.35 16.27 -32.98
CA LEU A 495 1.24 16.72 -31.89
C LEU A 495 2.31 17.71 -32.39
N THR A 496 2.57 17.78 -33.70
CA THR A 496 3.60 18.67 -34.28
C THR A 496 3.19 20.13 -34.22
N ALA A 497 1.90 20.42 -34.39
CA ALA A 497 1.33 21.75 -34.24
C ALA A 497 1.29 22.22 -32.77
N ALA A 498 1.18 21.29 -31.82
CA ALA A 498 1.14 21.61 -30.39
C ALA A 498 2.53 21.91 -29.78
N LEU A 499 3.60 21.40 -30.40
CA LEU A 499 4.98 21.50 -29.92
C LEU A 499 5.83 22.52 -30.72
N ASP A 500 5.22 23.33 -31.59
CA ASP A 500 5.88 24.28 -32.50
C ASP A 500 7.02 23.63 -33.32
N ILE A 501 6.81 22.40 -33.79
CA ILE A 501 7.84 21.66 -34.55
C ILE A 501 7.80 22.12 -36.01
N THR A 502 8.95 22.56 -36.52
CA THR A 502 9.07 22.97 -37.93
C THR A 502 9.07 21.78 -38.89
N GLN A 503 8.64 21.99 -40.14
CA GLN A 503 8.62 20.94 -41.16
C GLN A 503 10.01 20.35 -41.43
N GLU A 504 11.06 21.19 -41.39
CA GLU A 504 12.46 20.77 -41.47
C GLU A 504 12.84 19.81 -40.33
N GLU A 505 12.40 20.10 -39.11
CA GLU A 505 12.64 19.24 -37.95
C GLU A 505 11.88 17.92 -38.03
N VAL A 506 10.64 17.93 -38.55
CA VAL A 506 9.88 16.69 -38.79
C VAL A 506 10.63 15.78 -39.77
N PHE A 507 11.06 16.29 -40.93
CA PHE A 507 11.80 15.49 -41.90
C PHE A 507 13.15 15.03 -41.38
N PHE A 508 13.84 15.87 -40.59
CA PHE A 508 15.11 15.50 -39.98
C PHE A 508 14.94 14.36 -38.96
N MET A 509 13.88 14.41 -38.15
CA MET A 509 13.55 13.36 -37.19
C MET A 509 13.08 12.07 -37.87
N GLU A 510 12.28 12.16 -38.92
CA GLU A 510 11.85 11.01 -39.72
C GLU A 510 13.06 10.33 -40.38
N ALA A 511 14.01 11.11 -40.92
CA ALA A 511 15.24 10.60 -41.51
C ALA A 511 16.11 9.91 -40.44
N LYS A 512 16.38 10.59 -39.32
CA LYS A 512 17.16 10.03 -38.20
C LYS A 512 16.55 8.72 -37.69
N SER A 513 15.24 8.73 -37.40
CA SER A 513 14.49 7.55 -36.93
C SER A 513 14.59 6.40 -37.93
N THR A 514 14.34 6.65 -39.21
CA THR A 514 14.35 5.60 -40.25
C THR A 514 15.76 5.03 -40.45
N PHE A 515 16.82 5.84 -40.40
CA PHE A 515 18.21 5.38 -40.44
C PHE A 515 18.57 4.49 -39.25
N VAL A 516 18.17 4.89 -38.04
CA VAL A 516 18.38 4.09 -36.82
C VAL A 516 17.64 2.76 -36.92
N GLN A 517 16.40 2.77 -37.44
CA GLN A 517 15.62 1.56 -37.65
C GLN A 517 16.26 0.59 -38.65
N ILE A 518 16.75 1.10 -39.80
CA ILE A 518 17.49 0.30 -40.78
C ILE A 518 18.73 -0.32 -40.14
N LEU A 519 19.54 0.49 -39.44
CA LEU A 519 20.79 0.03 -38.83
C LEU A 519 20.58 -1.00 -37.72
N ARG A 520 19.46 -0.92 -36.99
CA ARG A 520 19.09 -1.90 -35.96
C ARG A 520 18.58 -3.23 -36.53
N SER A 521 17.98 -3.21 -37.71
CA SER A 521 17.53 -4.43 -38.39
C SER A 521 18.63 -5.11 -39.19
N LEU A 522 19.70 -4.41 -39.55
CA LEU A 522 20.84 -4.98 -40.25
C LEU A 522 21.70 -5.83 -39.28
N PRO A 523 22.21 -6.99 -39.71
CA PRO A 523 23.14 -7.78 -38.90
C PRO A 523 24.41 -6.96 -38.55
N GLN A 524 24.87 -7.06 -37.30
CA GLN A 524 26.03 -6.31 -36.79
C GLN A 524 27.34 -6.52 -37.59
N ASN A 525 27.43 -7.62 -38.36
CA ASN A 525 28.60 -7.98 -39.18
C ASN A 525 28.57 -7.45 -40.62
N THR A 526 27.57 -6.64 -40.98
CA THR A 526 27.44 -6.12 -42.35
C THR A 526 28.49 -5.04 -42.62
N SER A 527 29.18 -5.10 -43.76
CA SER A 527 30.22 -4.12 -44.15
C SER A 527 29.71 -2.67 -44.19
N VAL A 528 28.41 -2.49 -44.40
CA VAL A 528 27.70 -1.20 -44.51
C VAL A 528 27.44 -0.54 -43.14
N ALA A 529 27.49 -1.31 -42.05
CA ALA A 529 27.32 -0.82 -40.68
C ALA A 529 28.65 -0.44 -39.99
N ARG A 530 29.79 -0.54 -40.72
CA ARG A 530 31.11 -0.17 -40.19
C ARG A 530 31.28 1.35 -40.18
N ARG A 531 31.89 1.87 -39.11
CA ARG A 531 32.18 3.30 -38.97
C ARG A 531 33.37 3.71 -39.87
N PRO A 532 33.35 4.92 -40.46
CA PRO A 532 32.29 5.94 -40.37
C PRO A 532 31.03 5.54 -41.17
N LEU A 533 29.85 5.82 -40.63
CA LEU A 533 28.58 5.48 -41.28
C LEU A 533 28.40 6.24 -42.59
N ARG A 534 28.06 5.52 -43.67
CA ARG A 534 27.79 6.06 -45.01
C ARG A 534 26.31 6.00 -45.30
N LEU A 535 25.57 7.07 -44.96
CA LEU A 535 24.10 7.09 -45.00
C LEU A 535 23.53 6.80 -46.39
N ASP A 536 24.21 7.26 -47.45
CA ASP A 536 23.92 6.96 -48.86
C ASP A 536 23.94 5.45 -49.13
N ARG A 537 25.03 4.78 -48.75
CA ARG A 537 25.18 3.33 -48.95
C ARG A 537 24.25 2.50 -48.07
N ILE A 538 23.95 2.99 -46.86
CA ILE A 538 23.01 2.36 -45.94
C ILE A 538 21.60 2.36 -46.55
N ALA A 539 21.16 3.50 -47.08
CA ALA A 539 19.85 3.63 -47.72
C ALA A 539 19.74 2.77 -48.99
N GLU A 540 20.78 2.76 -49.84
CA GLU A 540 20.84 1.90 -51.03
C GLU A 540 20.84 0.40 -50.69
N ALA A 541 21.61 0.00 -49.66
CA ALA A 541 21.63 -1.38 -49.20
C ALA A 541 20.26 -1.83 -48.66
N ALA A 542 19.57 -0.96 -47.91
CA ALA A 542 18.20 -1.20 -47.45
C ALA A 542 17.20 -1.30 -48.60
N ALA A 543 17.31 -0.43 -49.61
CA ALA A 543 16.44 -0.39 -50.79
C ALA A 543 16.59 -1.61 -51.72
N THR A 544 17.70 -2.36 -51.62
CA THR A 544 18.02 -3.49 -52.51
C THR A 544 17.88 -4.86 -51.84
N LEU A 545 17.42 -4.91 -50.59
CA LEU A 545 17.21 -6.13 -49.81
C LEU A 545 16.03 -6.97 -50.39
N LYS A 546 16.35 -8.07 -51.07
CA LYS A 546 15.36 -8.88 -51.82
C LYS A 546 14.31 -9.62 -50.97
N ASN A 547 14.53 -9.77 -49.66
CA ASN A 547 13.70 -10.60 -48.78
C ASN A 547 12.89 -9.81 -47.74
N ASP A 548 12.97 -8.47 -47.73
CA ASP A 548 12.26 -7.64 -46.74
C ASP A 548 11.67 -6.39 -47.41
N ALA A 549 10.39 -6.50 -47.80
CA ALA A 549 9.64 -5.41 -48.45
C ALA A 549 9.44 -4.19 -47.55
N VAL A 550 9.60 -4.33 -46.22
CA VAL A 550 9.54 -3.22 -45.27
C VAL A 550 10.87 -2.48 -45.28
N MET A 551 12.00 -3.18 -45.25
CA MET A 551 13.34 -2.57 -45.40
C MET A 551 13.51 -1.84 -46.72
N VAL A 552 12.99 -2.39 -47.82
CA VAL A 552 13.06 -1.74 -49.15
C VAL A 552 12.31 -0.40 -49.15
N ARG A 553 11.08 -0.38 -48.61
CA ARG A 553 10.31 0.86 -48.46
C ARG A 553 11.03 1.89 -47.59
N LYS A 554 11.64 1.46 -46.48
CA LYS A 554 12.44 2.33 -45.60
C LYS A 554 13.66 2.89 -46.30
N GLY A 555 14.39 2.08 -47.07
CA GLY A 555 15.55 2.51 -47.85
C GLY A 555 15.18 3.57 -48.90
N ILE A 556 14.12 3.35 -49.67
CA ILE A 556 13.61 4.32 -50.65
C ILE A 556 13.19 5.62 -49.94
N ARG A 557 12.46 5.52 -48.84
CA ARG A 557 12.02 6.68 -48.06
C ARG A 557 13.19 7.49 -47.48
N THR A 558 14.23 6.83 -46.98
CA THR A 558 15.43 7.54 -46.49
C THR A 558 16.19 8.25 -47.60
N MET A 559 16.23 7.68 -48.81
CA MET A 559 16.80 8.38 -49.97
C MET A 559 16.00 9.63 -50.34
N GLU A 560 14.66 9.56 -50.33
CA GLU A 560 13.80 10.73 -50.55
C GLU A 560 14.03 11.81 -49.48
N LEU A 561 14.08 11.42 -48.20
CA LEU A 561 14.29 12.33 -47.09
C LEU A 561 15.67 13.00 -47.13
N LEU A 562 16.71 12.28 -47.53
CA LEU A 562 18.03 12.87 -47.75
C LEU A 562 18.00 13.95 -48.86
N SER A 563 17.28 13.69 -49.96
CA SER A 563 17.10 14.69 -51.03
C SER A 563 16.34 15.91 -50.55
N GLN A 564 15.23 15.71 -49.83
CA GLN A 564 14.39 16.82 -49.33
C GLN A 564 15.13 17.68 -48.31
N LEU A 565 15.85 17.06 -47.37
CA LEU A 565 16.66 17.79 -46.38
C LEU A 565 17.83 18.54 -47.02
N GLN A 566 18.38 18.01 -48.13
CA GLN A 566 19.41 18.69 -48.91
C GLN A 566 18.83 19.90 -49.67
N ASP A 567 17.65 19.76 -50.29
CA ASP A 567 16.97 20.86 -50.98
C ASP A 567 16.57 21.99 -50.02
N MET A 568 16.28 21.65 -48.76
CA MET A 568 16.01 22.61 -47.67
C MET A 568 17.28 23.22 -47.06
N GLY A 569 18.48 22.76 -47.44
CA GLY A 569 19.76 23.27 -46.92
C GLY A 569 20.08 22.85 -45.47
N VAL A 570 19.40 21.83 -44.94
CA VAL A 570 19.59 21.34 -43.56
C VAL A 570 20.80 20.40 -43.47
N ILE A 571 21.07 19.64 -44.54
CA ILE A 571 22.21 18.72 -44.65
C ILE A 571 22.93 18.94 -45.98
N ASP A 572 24.23 18.68 -46.02
CA ASP A 572 25.04 18.81 -47.22
C ASP A 572 25.53 17.41 -47.68
N ARG A 573 25.69 17.22 -48.99
CA ARG A 573 26.27 16.00 -49.54
C ARG A 573 27.80 16.06 -49.57
N SER A 574 28.36 17.27 -49.62
CA SER A 574 29.81 17.52 -49.67
C SER A 574 30.52 17.17 -48.35
N ASP A 575 29.80 17.22 -47.23
CA ASP A 575 30.29 16.81 -45.91
C ASP A 575 29.89 15.37 -45.52
N GLU A 576 29.38 14.59 -46.48
CA GLU A 576 28.84 13.25 -46.28
C GLU A 576 27.67 13.19 -45.26
N PHE A 577 26.83 14.22 -45.23
CA PHE A 577 25.69 14.37 -44.32
C PHE A 577 26.12 14.36 -42.84
N SER A 578 27.23 15.05 -42.52
CA SER A 578 27.92 14.95 -41.22
C SER A 578 26.99 15.15 -40.02
N LEU A 579 26.09 16.15 -40.09
CA LEU A 579 25.17 16.50 -39.03
C LEU A 579 24.15 15.39 -38.73
N LEU A 580 23.57 14.76 -39.76
CA LEU A 580 22.65 13.64 -39.59
C LEU A 580 23.38 12.36 -39.17
N ARG A 581 24.59 12.13 -39.71
CA ARG A 581 25.41 10.96 -39.37
C ARG A 581 25.79 10.96 -37.90
N ASP A 582 26.29 12.08 -37.39
CA ASP A 582 26.74 12.19 -36.00
C ASP A 582 25.56 12.04 -35.01
N GLU A 583 24.39 12.57 -35.36
CA GLU A 583 23.14 12.37 -34.60
C GLU A 583 22.65 10.91 -34.60
N VAL A 584 22.74 10.21 -35.74
CA VAL A 584 22.42 8.78 -35.83
C VAL A 584 23.41 7.94 -35.02
N GLU A 585 24.72 8.25 -35.07
CA GLU A 585 25.72 7.56 -34.26
C GLU A 585 25.49 7.77 -32.75
N GLN A 586 25.19 9.00 -32.32
CA GLN A 586 24.85 9.30 -30.93
C GLN A 586 23.60 8.55 -30.47
N GLU A 587 22.58 8.47 -31.32
CA GLU A 587 21.34 7.73 -31.03
C GLU A 587 21.61 6.22 -30.87
N LEU A 588 22.45 5.63 -31.73
CA LEU A 588 22.80 4.20 -31.61
C LEU A 588 23.58 3.91 -30.31
N VAL A 589 24.50 4.79 -29.91
CA VAL A 589 25.20 4.67 -28.63
C VAL A 589 24.22 4.80 -27.47
N HIS A 590 23.30 5.76 -27.55
CA HIS A 590 22.26 5.96 -26.55
C HIS A 590 21.36 4.72 -26.42
N LEU A 591 20.87 4.16 -27.53
CA LEU A 591 20.05 2.95 -27.54
C LEU A 591 20.81 1.71 -27.05
N GLY A 592 22.11 1.62 -27.32
CA GLY A 592 22.98 0.60 -26.72
C GLY A 592 23.00 0.69 -25.20
N SER A 593 23.25 1.89 -24.66
CA SER A 593 23.20 2.13 -23.21
C SER A 593 21.80 1.90 -22.62
N LEU A 594 20.75 2.18 -23.39
CA LEU A 594 19.36 1.92 -22.98
C LEU A 594 19.09 0.42 -22.91
N LYS A 595 19.59 -0.38 -23.87
CA LYS A 595 19.48 -1.85 -23.83
C LYS A 595 20.10 -2.42 -22.57
N GLU A 596 21.31 -1.98 -22.22
CA GLU A 596 21.98 -2.42 -20.99
C GLU A 596 21.17 -2.06 -19.75
N LYS A 597 20.65 -0.83 -19.66
CA LYS A 597 19.77 -0.39 -18.56
C LYS A 597 18.48 -1.23 -18.48
N VAL A 598 17.82 -1.49 -19.61
CA VAL A 598 16.60 -2.32 -19.68
C VAL A 598 16.89 -3.74 -19.20
N LEU A 599 18.02 -4.33 -19.57
CA LEU A 599 18.42 -5.67 -19.12
C LEU A 599 18.74 -5.69 -17.62
N GLU A 600 19.42 -4.67 -17.11
CA GLU A 600 19.69 -4.54 -15.67
C GLU A 600 18.40 -4.37 -14.87
N GLU A 601 17.48 -3.51 -15.33
CA GLU A 601 16.16 -3.31 -14.73
C GLU A 601 15.35 -4.61 -14.76
N THR A 602 15.36 -5.34 -15.87
CA THR A 602 14.68 -6.63 -16.01
C THR A 602 15.18 -7.60 -14.94
N ARG A 603 16.50 -7.75 -14.79
CA ARG A 603 17.08 -8.64 -13.78
C ARG A 603 16.64 -8.27 -12.36
N LYS A 604 16.67 -6.96 -12.02
CA LYS A 604 16.19 -6.47 -10.72
C LYS A 604 14.71 -6.79 -10.51
N LEU A 605 13.87 -6.57 -11.53
CA LEU A 605 12.43 -6.86 -11.44
C LEU A 605 12.10 -8.34 -11.38
N GLU A 606 12.92 -9.23 -11.95
CA GLU A 606 12.78 -10.67 -11.80
C GLU A 606 12.97 -11.11 -10.35
N GLU A 607 13.96 -10.56 -9.65
CA GLU A 607 14.19 -10.81 -8.21
C GLU A 607 13.01 -10.30 -7.36
N VAL A 608 12.48 -9.12 -7.70
CA VAL A 608 11.28 -8.57 -7.04
C VAL A 608 10.06 -9.46 -7.31
N PHE A 609 9.89 -9.92 -8.56
CA PHE A 609 8.79 -10.81 -8.92
C PHE A 609 8.87 -12.15 -8.18
N ALA A 610 10.07 -12.72 -8.05
CA ALA A 610 10.30 -13.92 -7.25
C ALA A 610 9.86 -13.71 -5.79
N THR A 611 10.32 -12.62 -5.16
CA THR A 611 9.94 -12.27 -3.78
C THR A 611 8.42 -12.10 -3.61
N ILE A 612 7.76 -11.47 -4.58
CA ILE A 612 6.30 -11.29 -4.56
C ILE A 612 5.59 -12.65 -4.72
N ARG A 613 6.12 -13.58 -5.53
CA ARG A 613 5.58 -14.93 -5.64
C ARG A 613 5.76 -15.73 -4.35
N ASP A 614 6.90 -15.58 -3.68
CA ASP A 614 7.14 -16.20 -2.38
C ASP A 614 6.15 -15.67 -1.33
N HIS A 615 5.83 -14.37 -1.38
CA HIS A 615 4.75 -13.80 -0.54
C HIS A 615 3.41 -14.47 -0.77
N ASN A 616 3.08 -14.69 -2.06
CA ASN A 616 1.82 -15.31 -2.42
C ASN A 616 1.73 -16.72 -1.83
N ALA A 617 2.77 -17.52 -2.04
CA ALA A 617 2.86 -18.87 -1.52
C ALA A 617 2.76 -18.88 0.01
N TYR A 618 3.39 -17.92 0.68
CA TYR A 618 3.29 -17.73 2.12
C TYR A 618 1.86 -17.43 2.58
N LEU A 619 1.19 -16.45 1.97
CA LEU A 619 -0.19 -16.06 2.33
C LEU A 619 -1.16 -17.22 2.11
N VAL A 620 -1.01 -17.95 0.99
CA VAL A 620 -1.78 -19.15 0.71
C VAL A 620 -1.53 -20.22 1.77
N GLY A 621 -0.27 -20.47 2.15
CA GLY A 621 0.08 -21.40 3.23
C GLY A 621 -0.49 -21.00 4.60
N GLN A 622 -0.55 -19.71 4.91
CA GLN A 622 -1.24 -19.23 6.11
C GLN A 622 -2.74 -19.50 6.07
N LEU A 623 -3.38 -19.24 4.92
CA LEU A 623 -4.80 -19.55 4.73
C LEU A 623 -5.07 -21.05 4.90
N GLU A 624 -4.21 -21.92 4.35
CA GLU A 624 -4.31 -23.37 4.55
C GLU A 624 -4.15 -23.75 6.02
N THR A 625 -3.20 -23.15 6.72
CA THR A 625 -3.01 -23.36 8.17
C THR A 625 -4.27 -22.97 8.95
N TYR A 626 -4.93 -21.86 8.58
CA TYR A 626 -6.19 -21.44 9.18
C TYR A 626 -7.35 -22.38 8.82
N LYS A 627 -7.44 -22.85 7.57
CA LYS A 627 -8.39 -23.90 7.16
C LYS A 627 -8.22 -25.14 8.03
N SER A 628 -6.99 -25.63 8.20
CA SER A 628 -6.70 -26.79 9.05
C SER A 628 -7.02 -26.54 10.52
N TYR A 629 -6.70 -25.35 11.05
CA TYR A 629 -7.01 -24.97 12.42
C TYR A 629 -8.53 -24.99 12.67
N LEU A 630 -9.31 -24.32 11.81
CA LEU A 630 -10.78 -24.30 11.89
C LEU A 630 -11.36 -25.71 11.73
N HIS A 631 -10.83 -26.52 10.82
CA HIS A 631 -11.25 -27.91 10.66
C HIS A 631 -11.01 -28.74 11.92
N ASN A 632 -9.84 -28.60 12.56
CA ASN A 632 -9.50 -29.30 13.80
C ASN A 632 -10.38 -28.84 14.97
N VAL A 633 -10.65 -27.54 15.08
CA VAL A 633 -11.55 -26.97 16.08
C VAL A 633 -13.00 -27.45 15.87
N ARG A 634 -13.45 -27.55 14.62
CA ARG A 634 -14.76 -28.11 14.26
C ARG A 634 -14.85 -29.60 14.58
N SER A 635 -13.82 -30.38 14.24
CA SER A 635 -13.77 -31.82 14.56
C SER A 635 -13.78 -32.09 16.08
N GLN A 636 -13.08 -31.28 16.89
CA GLN A 636 -13.14 -31.36 18.35
C GLN A 636 -14.52 -30.98 18.90
N SER A 637 -15.28 -30.13 18.20
CA SER A 637 -16.66 -29.76 18.55
C SER A 637 -17.66 -30.87 18.22
N GLU A 638 -17.46 -31.59 17.11
CA GLU A 638 -18.30 -32.72 16.65
C GLU A 638 -17.93 -34.06 17.35
N GLY A 639 -16.71 -34.21 17.85
CA GLY A 639 -16.18 -35.42 18.49
C GLY A 639 -16.82 -35.84 19.83
N LYS A 640 -17.74 -35.03 20.40
CA LYS A 640 -18.49 -35.36 21.62
C LYS A 640 -19.93 -35.84 21.38
N THR A 641 -20.39 -35.98 20.13
CA THR A 641 -21.70 -36.59 19.82
C THR A 641 -21.55 -37.98 19.20
N ARG A 642 -21.14 -38.96 19.99
CA ARG A 642 -21.44 -40.37 19.70
C ARG A 642 -22.92 -40.63 20.01
N GLY A 643 -23.74 -40.60 18.98
CA GLY A 643 -25.13 -41.03 19.02
C GLY A 643 -26.00 -40.14 18.14
N GLY A 644 -26.36 -40.65 16.95
CA GLY A 644 -27.20 -39.94 15.99
C GLY A 644 -28.54 -39.52 16.58
N LYS A 645 -28.65 -38.24 16.97
CA LYS A 645 -29.86 -37.44 16.99
C LYS A 645 -29.46 -36.01 16.64
N THR A 646 -30.10 -35.45 15.62
CA THR A 646 -30.04 -34.02 15.30
C THR A 646 -30.24 -33.20 16.58
N PRO A 647 -29.38 -32.21 16.89
CA PRO A 647 -29.61 -31.38 18.06
C PRO A 647 -30.86 -30.55 17.81
N LYS A 648 -31.93 -30.79 18.58
CA LYS A 648 -33.04 -29.84 18.65
C LYS A 648 -32.46 -28.51 19.15
N ASN A 649 -32.61 -27.45 18.36
CA ASN A 649 -32.43 -26.08 18.84
C ASN A 649 -33.30 -25.92 20.09
N GLN A 650 -32.66 -25.88 21.25
CA GLN A 650 -33.33 -25.67 22.52
C GLN A 650 -33.26 -24.17 22.80
N GLU A 651 -34.37 -23.47 22.58
CA GLU A 651 -34.51 -22.07 22.96
C GLU A 651 -34.21 -21.92 24.46
N LEU A 652 -33.29 -21.02 24.81
CA LEU A 652 -32.96 -20.72 26.20
C LEU A 652 -33.76 -19.49 26.63
N GLY A 653 -34.39 -19.54 27.80
CA GLY A 653 -35.29 -18.49 28.30
C GLY A 653 -36.77 -18.76 28.01
N PRO A 654 -37.67 -17.78 28.18
CA PRO A 654 -37.40 -16.37 28.48
C PRO A 654 -37.11 -16.12 29.97
N TYR A 655 -36.07 -15.33 30.25
CA TYR A 655 -35.78 -14.81 31.60
C TYR A 655 -36.37 -13.41 31.75
N LYS A 656 -37.16 -13.23 32.80
CA LYS A 656 -37.86 -11.97 33.09
C LYS A 656 -37.07 -11.10 34.06
N PHE A 657 -36.86 -9.84 33.70
CA PHE A 657 -36.21 -8.81 34.53
C PHE A 657 -37.12 -7.61 34.67
N THR A 658 -37.28 -7.07 35.88
CA THR A 658 -38.04 -5.82 36.07
C THR A 658 -37.18 -4.61 35.70
N HIS A 659 -37.83 -3.51 35.31
CA HIS A 659 -37.12 -2.26 35.00
C HIS A 659 -36.23 -1.80 36.16
N GLN A 660 -36.76 -1.82 37.40
CA GLN A 660 -36.00 -1.48 38.61
C GLN A 660 -34.78 -2.39 38.86
N GLN A 661 -34.87 -3.67 38.51
CA GLN A 661 -33.75 -4.60 38.69
C GLN A 661 -32.59 -4.26 37.73
N LEU A 662 -32.89 -4.00 36.46
CA LEU A 662 -31.88 -3.67 35.46
C LEU A 662 -31.26 -2.28 35.69
N GLU A 663 -32.03 -1.34 36.24
CA GLU A 663 -31.53 -0.03 36.67
C GLU A 663 -30.56 -0.18 37.87
N LYS A 664 -30.91 -1.00 38.87
CA LYS A 664 -30.05 -1.28 40.03
C LYS A 664 -28.77 -2.04 39.67
N GLU A 665 -28.82 -2.95 38.69
CA GLU A 665 -27.65 -3.69 38.19
C GLU A 665 -26.78 -2.84 37.23
N GLY A 666 -27.20 -1.60 36.91
CA GLY A 666 -26.50 -0.69 36.00
C GLY A 666 -26.56 -1.12 34.54
N VAL A 667 -27.47 -2.04 34.20
CA VAL A 667 -27.69 -2.50 32.82
C VAL A 667 -28.46 -1.44 32.03
N ILE A 668 -29.40 -0.73 32.67
CA ILE A 668 -30.04 0.46 32.10
C ILE A 668 -29.22 1.70 32.50
N ARG A 669 -28.67 2.42 31.53
CA ARG A 669 -27.88 3.64 31.74
C ARG A 669 -28.75 4.89 31.73
N ARG A 670 -29.72 4.96 30.82
CA ARG A 670 -30.72 6.04 30.73
C ARG A 670 -32.08 5.47 30.37
N SER A 671 -33.15 6.07 30.89
CA SER A 671 -34.52 5.62 30.63
C SER A 671 -35.46 6.82 30.53
N ASN A 672 -36.05 6.99 29.35
CA ASN A 672 -37.04 8.04 29.05
C ASN A 672 -38.47 7.62 29.48
N VAL A 673 -38.62 6.49 30.16
CA VAL A 673 -39.90 6.02 30.71
C VAL A 673 -40.29 6.84 31.95
N PRO A 674 -41.53 7.37 32.02
CA PRO A 674 -42.06 8.07 33.21
C PRO A 674 -42.04 7.20 34.47
N GLU A 675 -41.63 7.75 35.61
CA GLU A 675 -41.45 7.02 36.89
C GLU A 675 -42.70 6.23 37.31
N ASN A 676 -43.89 6.82 37.13
CA ASN A 676 -45.19 6.23 37.46
C ASN A 676 -45.50 4.95 36.66
N ARG A 677 -44.80 4.73 35.54
CA ARG A 677 -44.99 3.57 34.65
C ARG A 677 -43.89 2.52 34.79
N ARG A 678 -42.73 2.86 35.36
CA ARG A 678 -41.57 1.95 35.52
C ARG A 678 -41.90 0.71 36.35
N ALA A 679 -42.74 0.85 37.38
CA ALA A 679 -43.18 -0.26 38.23
C ALA A 679 -43.98 -1.35 37.50
N ASN A 680 -44.55 -1.02 36.32
CA ASN A 680 -45.36 -1.92 35.52
C ASN A 680 -44.64 -2.46 34.27
N ILE A 681 -43.35 -2.16 34.08
CA ILE A 681 -42.55 -2.60 32.94
C ILE A 681 -41.60 -3.73 33.35
N TYR A 682 -41.49 -4.73 32.47
CA TYR A 682 -40.49 -5.78 32.57
C TYR A 682 -39.94 -6.14 31.18
N PHE A 683 -38.71 -6.62 31.16
CA PHE A 683 -38.01 -7.09 29.97
C PHE A 683 -37.92 -8.61 30.00
N MET A 684 -38.11 -9.25 28.85
CA MET A 684 -37.91 -10.68 28.65
C MET A 684 -36.73 -10.88 27.73
N PHE A 685 -35.74 -11.63 28.20
CA PHE A 685 -34.56 -12.01 27.45
C PHE A 685 -34.73 -13.47 27.05
N LYS A 686 -34.75 -13.76 25.75
CA LYS A 686 -34.76 -15.12 25.21
C LYS A 686 -33.60 -15.27 24.23
N SER A 687 -33.07 -16.48 24.11
CA SER A 687 -32.06 -16.83 23.11
C SER A 687 -32.65 -17.94 22.24
N PRO A 688 -33.24 -17.59 21.09
CA PRO A 688 -33.83 -18.58 20.19
C PRO A 688 -32.77 -19.45 19.53
N LEU A 689 -31.58 -18.89 19.26
CA LEU A 689 -30.39 -19.60 18.76
C LEU A 689 -29.16 -19.22 19.60
N PRO A 690 -28.19 -20.13 19.80
CA PRO A 690 -26.94 -19.79 20.48
C PRO A 690 -26.23 -18.62 19.79
N GLY A 691 -26.01 -17.51 20.51
CA GLY A 691 -25.35 -16.31 19.96
C GLY A 691 -26.33 -15.21 19.48
N THR A 692 -27.63 -15.51 19.40
CA THR A 692 -28.68 -14.50 19.18
C THR A 692 -29.53 -14.36 20.44
N PHE A 693 -29.89 -13.12 20.74
CA PHE A 693 -30.70 -12.75 21.88
C PHE A 693 -31.81 -11.83 21.43
N VAL A 694 -33.02 -12.07 21.94
CA VAL A 694 -34.16 -11.19 21.72
C VAL A 694 -34.53 -10.60 23.07
N ILE A 695 -34.51 -9.28 23.15
CA ILE A 695 -34.99 -8.52 24.31
C ILE A 695 -36.36 -7.96 23.96
N SER A 696 -37.40 -8.41 24.64
CA SER A 696 -38.75 -7.87 24.49
C SER A 696 -39.17 -7.06 25.72
N LEU A 697 -39.67 -5.84 25.49
CA LEU A 697 -40.23 -4.97 26.52
C LEU A 697 -41.73 -5.24 26.68
N HIS A 698 -42.19 -5.49 27.90
CA HIS A 698 -43.60 -5.75 28.21
C HIS A 698 -44.15 -4.82 29.29
N TYR A 699 -45.44 -4.50 29.18
CA TYR A 699 -46.19 -3.76 30.19
C TYR A 699 -47.24 -4.68 30.85
N LYS A 700 -47.34 -4.60 32.18
CA LYS A 700 -48.24 -5.44 32.99
C LYS A 700 -49.70 -5.24 32.53
N GLY A 701 -50.33 -6.32 32.05
CA GLY A 701 -51.71 -6.31 31.53
C GLY A 701 -51.86 -6.40 30.00
N ARG A 702 -50.77 -6.41 29.23
CA ARG A 702 -50.80 -6.71 27.78
C ARG A 702 -50.09 -8.04 27.48
N ALA A 703 -50.66 -8.83 26.58
CA ALA A 703 -50.15 -10.16 26.21
C ALA A 703 -48.99 -10.12 25.20
N ARG A 704 -48.86 -9.05 24.40
CA ARG A 704 -47.80 -8.89 23.38
C ARG A 704 -46.72 -7.92 23.85
N GLY A 705 -45.47 -8.17 23.49
CA GLY A 705 -44.35 -7.23 23.69
C GLY A 705 -44.64 -5.90 23.00
N LEU A 706 -44.31 -4.80 23.65
CA LEU A 706 -44.42 -3.44 23.11
C LEU A 706 -43.32 -3.14 22.09
N LEU A 707 -42.12 -3.66 22.35
CA LEU A 707 -40.94 -3.55 21.51
C LEU A 707 -40.14 -4.84 21.62
N GLU A 708 -39.52 -5.25 20.53
CA GLU A 708 -38.58 -6.35 20.47
C GLU A 708 -37.30 -5.85 19.81
N LEU A 709 -36.16 -6.21 20.38
CA LEU A 709 -34.84 -5.92 19.85
C LEU A 709 -34.08 -7.22 19.70
N ASP A 710 -33.71 -7.50 18.47
CA ASP A 710 -32.85 -8.62 18.12
C ASP A 710 -31.40 -8.17 18.23
N LEU A 711 -30.63 -8.91 19.02
CA LEU A 711 -29.23 -8.65 19.30
C LEU A 711 -28.41 -9.87 18.93
N LYS A 712 -27.35 -9.64 18.15
CA LYS A 712 -26.30 -10.63 17.96
C LYS A 712 -25.20 -10.39 18.99
N LEU A 713 -24.60 -11.46 19.47
CA LEU A 713 -23.45 -11.36 20.37
C LEU A 713 -22.28 -10.61 19.71
N ASP A 714 -22.12 -10.78 18.39
CA ASP A 714 -21.12 -10.09 17.57
C ASP A 714 -21.26 -8.57 17.62
N ASP A 715 -22.47 -8.03 17.41
CA ASP A 715 -22.71 -6.58 17.44
C ASP A 715 -22.34 -5.99 18.82
N LEU A 716 -22.63 -6.70 19.90
CA LEU A 716 -22.29 -6.27 21.27
C LEU A 716 -20.78 -6.33 21.55
N LEU A 717 -20.06 -7.30 20.99
CA LEU A 717 -18.60 -7.44 21.14
C LEU A 717 -17.86 -6.42 20.26
N GLU A 718 -18.35 -6.14 19.07
CA GLU A 718 -17.82 -5.10 18.18
C GLU A 718 -18.03 -3.71 18.79
N MET A 719 -19.22 -3.42 19.29
CA MET A 719 -19.49 -2.19 20.05
C MET A 719 -18.57 -2.07 21.27
N GLN A 720 -18.27 -3.17 21.98
CA GLN A 720 -17.31 -3.15 23.08
C GLN A 720 -15.87 -2.86 22.62
N LYS A 721 -15.45 -3.40 21.47
CA LYS A 721 -14.12 -3.20 20.89
C LYS A 721 -13.93 -1.76 20.38
N ASP A 722 -14.99 -1.17 19.84
CA ASP A 722 -15.01 0.19 19.30
C ASP A 722 -15.29 1.27 20.38
N ASN A 723 -15.33 0.89 21.66
CA ASN A 723 -15.67 1.74 22.81
C ASN A 723 -17.07 2.40 22.72
N LEU A 724 -18.00 1.78 22.00
CA LEU A 724 -19.41 2.15 21.99
C LEU A 724 -20.12 1.53 23.19
N GLU A 725 -20.31 2.32 24.25
CA GLU A 725 -20.81 1.81 25.53
C GLU A 725 -22.34 1.68 25.63
N ASP A 726 -23.09 2.30 24.71
CA ASP A 726 -24.54 2.47 24.80
C ASP A 726 -25.27 1.74 23.67
N LEU A 727 -26.29 0.97 24.05
CA LEU A 727 -27.19 0.26 23.15
C LEU A 727 -28.60 0.85 23.29
N ASP A 728 -29.11 1.45 22.23
CA ASP A 728 -30.39 2.15 22.24
C ASP A 728 -31.57 1.22 21.94
N LEU A 729 -32.53 1.20 22.86
CA LEU A 729 -33.85 0.59 22.69
C LEU A 729 -34.91 1.68 22.87
N GLU A 730 -35.15 2.53 21.87
CA GLU A 730 -36.12 3.66 21.81
C GLU A 730 -36.34 4.47 23.11
N TYR A 731 -36.99 3.87 24.12
CA TYR A 731 -37.29 4.46 25.42
C TYR A 731 -36.25 4.19 26.51
N VAL A 732 -35.28 3.29 26.29
CA VAL A 732 -34.27 2.84 27.26
C VAL A 732 -32.92 2.64 26.57
N GLN A 733 -31.84 3.14 27.18
CA GLN A 733 -30.47 2.92 26.75
C GLN A 733 -29.79 1.92 27.69
N PHE A 734 -29.28 0.83 27.14
CA PHE A 734 -28.55 -0.19 27.89
C PHE A 734 -27.04 0.02 27.81
N ASN A 735 -26.31 -0.39 28.85
CA ASN A 735 -24.85 -0.45 28.81
C ASN A 735 -24.39 -1.77 28.19
N VAL A 736 -23.66 -1.70 27.07
CA VAL A 736 -23.22 -2.87 26.27
C VAL A 736 -22.43 -3.87 27.13
N THR A 737 -21.46 -3.41 27.91
CA THR A 737 -20.61 -4.28 28.74
C THR A 737 -21.40 -5.00 29.84
N LYS A 738 -22.37 -4.32 30.45
CA LYS A 738 -23.23 -4.90 31.49
C LYS A 738 -24.28 -5.85 30.92
N VAL A 739 -24.84 -5.56 29.74
CA VAL A 739 -25.72 -6.50 29.00
C VAL A 739 -24.95 -7.77 28.67
N LEU A 740 -23.73 -7.66 28.14
CA LEU A 740 -22.89 -8.80 27.79
C LEU A 740 -22.56 -9.66 29.02
N THR A 741 -22.28 -9.02 30.16
CA THR A 741 -22.09 -9.71 31.44
C THR A 741 -23.35 -10.44 31.91
N LEU A 742 -24.53 -9.80 31.79
CA LEU A 742 -25.82 -10.38 32.16
C LEU A 742 -26.16 -11.60 31.29
N LEU A 743 -25.96 -11.49 29.97
CA LEU A 743 -26.18 -12.55 29.01
C LEU A 743 -25.25 -13.74 29.27
N ASN A 744 -23.95 -13.49 29.46
CA ASN A 744 -22.99 -14.53 29.82
C ASN A 744 -23.34 -15.22 31.14
N LYS A 745 -23.79 -14.49 32.16
CA LYS A 745 -24.16 -15.08 33.44
C LYS A 745 -25.40 -15.98 33.38
N ARG A 746 -26.36 -15.66 32.50
CA ARG A 746 -27.68 -16.31 32.46
C ARG A 746 -27.80 -17.39 31.38
N PHE A 747 -27.10 -17.21 30.26
CA PHE A 747 -27.19 -18.08 29.08
C PHE A 747 -25.93 -18.92 28.84
N ALA A 748 -24.82 -18.70 29.56
CA ALA A 748 -23.68 -19.61 29.48
C ALA A 748 -24.04 -20.99 30.05
N ARG A 749 -23.84 -22.04 29.25
CA ARG A 749 -23.92 -23.42 29.76
C ARG A 749 -22.92 -23.59 30.90
N LYS A 750 -23.36 -24.14 32.03
CA LYS A 750 -22.51 -24.45 33.19
C LYS A 750 -21.22 -25.11 32.71
N LYS A 751 -20.06 -24.53 33.09
CA LYS A 751 -18.74 -25.15 32.95
C LYS A 751 -18.81 -26.56 33.54
N GLY A 752 -18.84 -27.56 32.67
CA GLY A 752 -18.95 -28.95 33.05
C GLY A 752 -18.92 -29.85 31.83
N TRP A 753 -17.74 -30.46 31.63
CA TRP A 753 -17.39 -31.59 30.76
C TRP A 753 -16.95 -31.32 29.32
#